data_AF-A0A3N5FZN9-F1
#
_entry.id   AF-A0A3N5FZN9-F1
#
_cell.length_a   1.000
_cell.length_b   1.000
_cell.length_c   1.000
_cell.angle_alpha   90.00
_cell.angle_beta   90.00
_cell.angle_gamma   90.00
#
_symmetry.space_group_name_H-M   'P 1'
#
loop_
_entity.id
_entity.type
_entity.pdbx_description
1 polymer ?
#
loop_
_entity_poly.entity_id
_entity_poly.type
_entity_poly.pdbx_seq_one_letter_code
_entity_poly.pdbx_strand_id
1 'polypeptide(L)'
;MALELLRRAIFDETKSLKSPKSDVLARTFYLVLSPSMGHLQNWFHEWFPDSHEAIRHVHPWYITDKSISPDKLKENLRSIFLGAFSANVTNKLINNGHRLLNTATQVIIIGDLSEEGFGQYLESVHTLFKEIVAEFGNHESPVYFTGIFLCRSLTKNADGNIEVKTCGHINDILKSKDELDRVFLIDISNSSGVVVSKETDMHFLVGQLLYILSKKPLEFSEEKNFAAFGEWLRRFSPRNNLCSGFSGISILNPIDQMLETLLIAKGGEILDGAFFGDIDEKKVDFYTKSLLNNVHLNSLDVFSKMLKENGKTPLVNPFKNIESVKASWNINQPDDFSAFIDYLDSHLPDDAEENRKIMDGLGQLLLDNFRYELLEHLNTAISNEKGGILIAEQFLSKLKKMLNEMMPEKVTGPLYPDISNLIHSLVTMCNKGPRKESVIARTAVLFLAGIAGLFSSQAIFDLPFIVFPLLTILATAVVTVYWYGSKNKIEKLVSDVWKYLFEKWDILMAKEFSATLNNLRPQYIEIIDDLALRVEESQKRLHEVIAFFKNQYAAVLPDDSAFWLYAINKREEFIKYLPMLQTNMQTIASAYLEEDRPLELWNRTAPPVDTTELNEWEWTLGERIGLRLLPYARNIVDLSVSRLLNDSPAQTKAFIELLKSAAQPFLCVKPGNQRCIPQATIEMPDDGSDTLYKQIETTISGSFQSKERKRSMTPYRISLFSFAESIDIDSLKAGG
;
A
#
# COMPACT_ATOMS: atom_id res chain seq x y z
N MET A 1 -8.49 16.31 2.74
CA MET A 1 -9.80 15.86 2.20
C MET A 1 -9.86 14.34 2.01
N ALA A 2 -8.74 13.66 1.77
CA ALA A 2 -8.69 12.21 1.54
C ALA A 2 -8.79 11.36 2.86
N LEU A 3 -8.13 11.79 3.93
CA LEU A 3 -8.26 11.21 5.28
C LEU A 3 -9.69 11.15 5.83
N GLU A 4 -10.52 12.15 5.52
CA GLU A 4 -11.92 12.19 5.93
C GLU A 4 -12.73 11.08 5.27
N LEU A 5 -12.36 10.65 4.06
CA LEU A 5 -13.00 9.53 3.37
C LEU A 5 -12.63 8.19 4.01
N LEU A 6 -11.36 7.98 4.36
CA LEU A 6 -10.94 6.79 5.11
C LEU A 6 -11.59 6.75 6.50
N ARG A 7 -11.60 7.88 7.22
CA ARG A 7 -12.32 8.02 8.50
C ARG A 7 -13.79 7.71 8.35
N ARG A 8 -14.42 8.18 7.28
CA ARG A 8 -15.84 7.90 7.00
C ARG A 8 -16.08 6.43 6.68
N ALA A 9 -15.21 5.78 5.90
CA ALA A 9 -15.29 4.36 5.60
C ALA A 9 -15.10 3.48 6.85
N ILE A 10 -14.09 3.78 7.68
CA ILE A 10 -13.89 3.13 8.99
C ILE A 10 -15.11 3.38 9.90
N PHE A 11 -15.61 4.62 9.92
CA PHE A 11 -16.77 4.98 10.72
C PHE A 11 -18.03 4.21 10.29
N ASP A 12 -18.28 4.07 8.99
CA ASP A 12 -19.45 3.39 8.44
C ASP A 12 -19.39 1.87 8.67
N GLU A 13 -18.21 1.25 8.52
CA GLU A 13 -18.01 -0.18 8.78
C GLU A 13 -18.10 -0.51 10.29
N THR A 14 -17.71 0.43 11.15
CA THR A 14 -17.87 0.32 12.60
C THR A 14 -19.22 0.84 13.10
N LYS A 15 -20.06 1.43 12.24
CA LYS A 15 -21.33 2.07 12.63
C LYS A 15 -22.39 1.07 13.07
N SER A 16 -22.45 -0.08 12.41
CA SER A 16 -23.34 -1.18 12.81
C SER A 16 -23.00 -1.72 14.20
N LEU A 17 -21.77 -1.47 14.64
CA LEU A 17 -21.35 -1.80 15.97
C LEU A 17 -21.91 -0.80 16.97
N LYS A 18 -22.24 0.48 16.68
CA LYS A 18 -22.32 1.60 17.66
C LYS A 18 -23.54 1.73 18.59
N SER A 19 -24.60 0.94 18.52
CA SER A 19 -25.62 0.99 19.59
C SER A 19 -26.46 -0.27 19.77
N PRO A 20 -26.59 -0.81 21.00
CA PRO A 20 -27.59 -1.82 21.25
C PRO A 20 -28.95 -1.12 21.21
N LYS A 21 -29.84 -1.59 20.33
CA LYS A 21 -31.25 -1.21 20.40
C LYS A 21 -31.79 -1.70 21.74
N SER A 22 -31.91 -0.80 22.72
CA SER A 22 -32.64 -1.09 23.94
C SER A 22 -34.11 -0.78 23.68
N ASP A 23 -34.92 -1.83 23.71
CA ASP A 23 -36.36 -1.72 23.54
C ASP A 23 -37.05 -1.19 24.81
N VAL A 24 -36.32 -0.94 25.91
CA VAL A 24 -36.88 -0.47 27.20
C VAL A 24 -36.17 0.80 27.67
N LEU A 25 -36.94 1.84 28.04
CA LEU A 25 -36.45 3.15 28.46
C LEU A 25 -36.99 3.51 29.86
N ALA A 26 -36.20 4.20 30.67
CA ALA A 26 -36.63 4.79 31.95
C ALA A 26 -36.51 6.31 31.89
N ARG A 27 -37.40 7.04 32.59
CA ARG A 27 -37.34 8.51 32.60
C ARG A 27 -36.27 9.00 33.56
N THR A 28 -35.32 9.77 33.03
CA THR A 28 -34.21 10.33 33.81
C THR A 28 -34.07 11.82 33.54
N PHE A 29 -34.32 12.65 34.54
CA PHE A 29 -34.14 14.10 34.46
C PHE A 29 -32.72 14.46 34.90
N TYR A 30 -31.99 15.20 34.07
CA TYR A 30 -30.64 15.67 34.39
C TYR A 30 -30.68 17.15 34.74
N LEU A 31 -30.44 17.50 36.00
CA LEU A 31 -30.43 18.89 36.49
C LEU A 31 -28.99 19.30 36.83
N VAL A 32 -28.32 20.00 35.91
CA VAL A 32 -26.96 20.50 36.06
C VAL A 32 -27.01 21.88 36.70
N LEU A 33 -26.58 21.97 37.97
CA LEU A 33 -26.68 23.20 38.77
C LEU A 33 -25.41 24.05 38.75
N SER A 34 -24.29 23.47 38.35
CA SER A 34 -23.00 24.16 38.19
C SER A 34 -22.76 24.51 36.72
N PRO A 35 -22.69 25.80 36.33
CA PRO A 35 -22.47 26.21 34.94
C PRO A 35 -21.16 25.68 34.33
N SER A 36 -20.13 25.49 35.16
CA SER A 36 -18.85 24.85 34.80
C SER A 36 -19.05 23.49 34.11
N MET A 37 -20.12 22.78 34.47
CA MET A 37 -20.48 21.45 33.95
C MET A 37 -21.49 21.48 32.80
N GLY A 38 -21.84 22.66 32.25
CA GLY A 38 -22.85 22.78 31.19
C GLY A 38 -22.54 21.97 29.92
N HIS A 39 -21.26 21.69 29.65
CA HIS A 39 -20.83 20.89 28.51
C HIS A 39 -21.11 19.38 28.65
N LEU A 40 -21.47 18.90 29.85
CA LEU A 40 -21.77 17.48 30.11
C LEU A 40 -22.88 16.95 29.20
N GLN A 41 -23.86 17.77 28.83
CA GLN A 41 -24.92 17.36 27.92
C GLN A 41 -24.38 17.01 26.53
N ASN A 42 -23.50 17.86 25.97
CA ASN A 42 -22.90 17.61 24.66
C ASN A 42 -22.03 16.37 24.70
N TRP A 43 -21.19 16.26 25.73
CA TRP A 43 -20.34 15.09 25.95
C TRP A 43 -21.16 13.80 26.09
N PHE A 44 -22.24 13.81 26.88
CA PHE A 44 -23.09 12.62 27.07
C PHE A 44 -23.73 12.17 25.76
N HIS A 45 -24.24 13.09 24.93
CA HIS A 45 -24.81 12.73 23.62
C HIS A 45 -23.78 12.28 22.58
N GLU A 46 -22.54 12.77 22.64
CA GLU A 46 -21.46 12.30 21.75
C GLU A 46 -21.10 10.84 22.04
N TRP A 47 -21.03 10.47 23.31
CA TRP A 47 -20.68 9.12 23.74
C TRP A 47 -21.87 8.16 23.72
N PHE A 48 -23.08 8.69 23.88
CA PHE A 48 -24.33 7.94 23.94
C PHE A 48 -25.39 8.62 23.06
N PRO A 49 -25.27 8.54 21.72
CA PRO A 49 -26.16 9.24 20.82
C PRO A 49 -27.58 8.67 20.87
N ASP A 50 -28.56 9.54 21.13
CA ASP A 50 -29.97 9.18 21.02
C ASP A 50 -30.30 8.85 19.57
N SER A 51 -30.83 7.64 19.34
CA SER A 51 -31.22 7.19 18.00
C SER A 51 -32.49 7.90 17.47
N HIS A 52 -33.27 8.54 18.34
CA HIS A 52 -34.54 9.18 17.98
C HIS A 52 -34.83 10.41 18.85
N GLU A 53 -35.37 11.49 18.25
CA GLU A 53 -35.69 12.75 18.94
C GLU A 53 -36.63 12.55 20.15
N ALA A 54 -37.58 11.62 20.04
CA ALA A 54 -38.50 11.29 21.15
C ALA A 54 -37.79 10.75 22.41
N ILE A 55 -36.58 10.17 22.30
CA ILE A 55 -35.79 9.68 23.43
C ILE A 55 -35.27 10.85 24.27
N ARG A 56 -34.93 11.98 23.63
CA ARG A 56 -34.47 13.21 24.33
C ARG A 56 -35.50 13.76 25.30
N HIS A 57 -36.78 13.56 25.00
CA HIS A 57 -37.86 14.01 25.88
C HIS A 57 -38.00 13.17 27.15
N VAL A 58 -37.53 11.90 27.16
CA VAL A 58 -37.52 11.05 28.37
C VAL A 58 -36.18 11.11 29.13
N HIS A 59 -35.17 11.73 28.53
CA HIS A 59 -33.88 12.07 29.11
C HIS A 59 -33.63 13.60 29.11
N PRO A 60 -34.55 14.42 29.63
CA PRO A 60 -34.43 15.86 29.48
C PRO A 60 -33.32 16.43 30.37
N TRP A 61 -32.68 17.48 29.85
CA TRP A 61 -31.60 18.20 30.52
C TRP A 61 -32.06 19.61 30.90
N TYR A 62 -31.72 20.02 32.11
CA TYR A 62 -31.75 21.40 32.55
C TYR A 62 -30.33 21.81 32.93
N ILE A 63 -29.80 22.85 32.29
CA ILE A 63 -28.52 23.45 32.63
C ILE A 63 -28.81 24.82 33.25
N THR A 64 -28.22 25.05 34.41
CA THR A 64 -28.47 26.26 35.18
C THR A 64 -27.98 27.52 34.49
N ASP A 65 -28.86 28.53 34.53
CA ASP A 65 -28.55 29.91 34.24
C ASP A 65 -28.62 30.70 35.57
N LYS A 66 -27.47 31.13 36.10
CA LYS A 66 -27.39 31.87 37.38
C LYS A 66 -28.15 33.20 37.35
N SER A 67 -28.55 33.70 36.18
CA SER A 67 -29.32 34.94 36.03
C SER A 67 -30.84 34.75 36.02
N ILE A 68 -31.33 33.51 36.11
CA ILE A 68 -32.76 33.21 36.01
C ILE A 68 -33.53 33.61 37.28
N SER A 69 -34.67 34.28 37.11
CA SER A 69 -35.59 34.56 38.22
C SER A 69 -36.28 33.26 38.72
N PRO A 70 -36.63 33.15 40.01
CA PRO A 70 -37.32 31.97 40.57
C PRO A 70 -38.59 31.55 39.83
N ASP A 71 -39.41 32.50 39.38
CA ASP A 71 -40.67 32.19 38.66
C ASP A 71 -40.38 31.52 37.31
N LYS A 72 -39.42 32.06 36.56
CA LYS A 72 -38.98 31.51 35.28
C LYS A 72 -38.25 30.18 35.43
N LEU A 73 -37.53 29.98 36.54
CA LEU A 73 -36.95 28.69 36.92
C LEU A 73 -38.07 27.64 37.11
N LYS A 74 -39.10 27.98 37.89
CA LYS A 74 -40.26 27.10 38.10
C LYS A 74 -40.96 26.75 36.79
N GLU A 75 -41.15 27.74 35.91
CA GLU A 75 -41.75 27.54 34.58
C GLU A 75 -40.92 26.58 33.70
N ASN A 76 -39.60 26.78 33.63
CA ASN A 76 -38.70 25.94 32.85
C ASN A 76 -38.69 24.48 33.36
N LEU A 77 -38.55 24.29 34.68
CA LEU A 77 -38.58 22.96 35.29
C LEU A 77 -39.92 22.27 35.06
N ARG A 78 -41.02 23.01 35.15
CA ARG A 78 -42.37 22.49 34.88
C ARG A 78 -42.53 22.06 33.43
N SER A 79 -42.05 22.87 32.49
CA SER A 79 -42.10 22.56 31.05
C SER A 79 -41.33 21.27 30.72
N ILE A 80 -40.11 21.13 31.28
CA ILE A 80 -39.29 19.92 31.13
C ILE A 80 -40.02 18.70 31.69
N PHE A 81 -40.56 18.80 32.90
CA PHE A 81 -41.28 17.70 33.55
C PHE A 81 -42.49 17.25 32.74
N LEU A 82 -43.36 18.19 32.36
CA LEU A 82 -44.58 17.88 31.60
C LEU A 82 -44.28 17.34 30.19
N GLY A 83 -43.22 17.82 29.54
CA GLY A 83 -42.78 17.32 28.23
C GLY A 83 -42.45 15.83 28.26
N ALA A 84 -41.75 15.37 29.29
CA ALA A 84 -41.34 13.98 29.47
C ALA A 84 -42.51 13.00 29.73
N PHE A 85 -43.62 13.51 30.27
CA PHE A 85 -44.85 12.75 30.51
C PHE A 85 -45.92 12.99 29.44
N SER A 86 -45.61 13.71 28.36
CA SER A 86 -46.59 14.00 27.32
C SER A 86 -47.01 12.73 26.56
N ALA A 87 -48.33 12.59 26.33
CA ALA A 87 -48.90 11.46 25.61
C ALA A 87 -48.33 11.33 24.18
N ASN A 88 -48.03 12.45 23.53
CA ASN A 88 -47.44 12.47 22.18
C ASN A 88 -46.05 11.81 22.15
N VAL A 89 -45.17 12.16 23.08
CA VAL A 89 -43.83 11.56 23.18
C VAL A 89 -43.92 10.07 23.48
N THR A 90 -44.78 9.69 24.43
CA THR A 90 -44.98 8.28 24.81
C THR A 90 -45.49 7.45 23.63
N ASN A 91 -46.49 7.94 22.88
CA ASN A 91 -47.01 7.24 21.71
C ASN A 91 -45.98 7.12 20.58
N LYS A 92 -45.15 8.16 20.33
CA LYS A 92 -44.06 8.09 19.36
C LYS A 92 -43.03 7.01 19.73
N LEU A 93 -42.65 6.93 21.01
CA LEU A 93 -41.71 5.92 21.50
C LEU A 93 -42.27 4.50 21.35
N ILE A 94 -43.54 4.29 21.73
CA ILE A 94 -44.23 2.99 21.57
C ILE A 94 -44.31 2.57 20.11
N ASN A 95 -44.68 3.48 19.19
CA ASN A 95 -44.76 3.20 17.76
C ASN A 95 -43.40 2.83 17.14
N ASN A 96 -42.30 3.31 17.72
CA ASN A 96 -40.94 2.97 17.32
C ASN A 96 -40.39 1.70 17.99
N GLY A 97 -41.22 0.97 18.74
CA GLY A 97 -40.86 -0.28 19.40
C GLY A 97 -40.28 -0.15 20.79
N HIS A 98 -40.32 1.04 21.41
CA HIS A 98 -39.82 1.24 22.78
C HIS A 98 -40.92 1.04 23.84
N ARG A 99 -40.55 0.46 24.98
CA ARG A 99 -41.36 0.30 26.19
C ARG A 99 -40.84 1.24 27.28
N LEU A 100 -41.70 2.05 27.88
CA LEU A 100 -41.33 2.94 28.99
C LEU A 100 -41.55 2.27 30.35
N LEU A 101 -40.53 2.31 31.20
CA LEU A 101 -40.58 1.86 32.59
C LEU A 101 -41.05 3.03 33.48
N ASN A 102 -42.35 3.10 33.73
CA ASN A 102 -42.93 4.21 34.49
C ASN A 102 -42.51 4.18 35.98
N THR A 103 -42.28 3.01 36.56
CA THR A 103 -42.04 2.80 38.01
C THR A 103 -40.65 3.21 38.52
N ALA A 104 -39.75 3.68 37.65
CA ALA A 104 -38.37 4.02 38.00
C ALA A 104 -37.97 5.39 37.45
N THR A 105 -38.76 6.42 37.77
CA THR A 105 -38.44 7.80 37.37
C THR A 105 -37.36 8.36 38.29
N GLN A 106 -36.28 8.88 37.73
CA GLN A 106 -35.14 9.40 38.48
C GLN A 106 -34.84 10.86 38.11
N VAL A 107 -34.52 11.67 39.11
CA VAL A 107 -33.99 13.03 38.97
C VAL A 107 -32.56 13.02 39.46
N ILE A 108 -31.62 13.27 38.56
CA ILE A 108 -30.19 13.36 38.87
C ILE A 108 -29.80 14.84 38.95
N ILE A 109 -29.40 15.27 40.14
CA ILE A 109 -28.91 16.62 40.41
C ILE A 109 -27.38 16.59 40.40
N ILE A 110 -26.76 17.45 39.60
CA ILE A 110 -25.31 17.44 39.35
C ILE A 110 -24.74 18.81 39.72
N GLY A 111 -23.62 18.83 40.44
CA GLY A 111 -22.90 20.09 40.65
C GLY A 111 -21.60 20.00 41.45
N ASP A 112 -20.98 21.16 41.61
CA ASP A 112 -19.73 21.38 42.34
C ASP A 112 -20.02 22.11 43.66
N LEU A 113 -19.77 21.44 44.79
CA LEU A 113 -20.00 21.98 46.13
C LEU A 113 -19.07 23.13 46.48
N SER A 114 -17.94 23.27 45.77
CA SER A 114 -17.00 24.37 45.98
C SER A 114 -17.47 25.67 45.31
N GLU A 115 -18.51 25.65 44.47
CA GLU A 115 -19.10 26.86 43.91
C GLU A 115 -19.83 27.68 44.96
N GLU A 116 -19.60 28.99 44.96
CA GLU A 116 -20.24 29.90 45.90
C GLU A 116 -21.75 29.97 45.62
N GLY A 117 -22.56 29.93 46.68
CA GLY A 117 -24.03 29.96 46.60
C GLY A 117 -24.68 28.63 46.15
N PHE A 118 -23.89 27.59 45.84
CA PHE A 118 -24.41 26.31 45.35
C PHE A 118 -25.45 25.68 46.29
N GLY A 119 -25.17 25.64 47.60
CA GLY A 119 -26.07 25.01 48.58
C GLY A 119 -27.47 25.64 48.63
N GLN A 120 -27.57 26.98 48.57
CA GLN A 120 -28.85 27.70 48.55
C GLN A 120 -29.61 27.45 47.24
N TYR A 121 -28.88 27.41 46.13
CA TYR A 121 -29.47 27.19 44.82
C TYR A 121 -29.94 25.73 44.62
N LEU A 122 -29.16 24.76 45.11
CA LEU A 122 -29.54 23.34 45.21
C LEU A 122 -30.86 23.19 45.97
N GLU A 123 -30.99 23.86 47.12
CA GLU A 123 -32.22 23.84 47.91
C GLU A 123 -33.41 24.40 47.15
N SER A 124 -33.21 25.53 46.48
CA SER A 124 -34.25 26.19 45.69
C SER A 124 -34.75 25.30 44.55
N VAL A 125 -33.83 24.77 43.72
CA VAL A 125 -34.18 23.91 42.59
C VAL A 125 -34.84 22.61 43.04
N HIS A 126 -34.29 21.97 44.08
CA HIS A 126 -34.85 20.74 44.63
C HIS A 126 -36.27 20.94 45.17
N THR A 127 -36.51 22.04 45.90
CA THR A 127 -37.83 22.38 46.45
C THR A 127 -38.84 22.64 45.33
N LEU A 128 -38.49 23.47 44.35
CA LEU A 128 -39.35 23.78 43.22
C LEU A 128 -39.68 22.53 42.38
N PHE A 129 -38.71 21.66 42.13
CA PHE A 129 -38.95 20.43 41.38
C PHE A 129 -39.89 19.48 42.12
N LYS A 130 -39.77 19.41 43.46
CA LYS A 130 -40.70 18.64 44.30
C LYS A 130 -42.10 19.19 44.28
N GLU A 131 -42.26 20.51 44.36
CA GLU A 131 -43.57 21.15 44.20
C GLU A 131 -44.19 20.76 42.87
N ILE A 132 -43.43 20.78 41.77
CA ILE A 132 -43.91 20.36 40.44
C ILE A 132 -44.35 18.89 40.44
N VAL A 133 -43.55 17.99 41.03
CA VAL A 133 -43.90 16.57 41.16
C VAL A 133 -45.19 16.38 41.98
N ALA A 134 -45.35 17.14 43.08
CA ALA A 134 -46.54 17.10 43.92
C ALA A 134 -47.79 17.70 43.23
N GLU A 135 -47.63 18.82 42.52
CA GLU A 135 -48.67 19.48 41.73
C GLU A 135 -49.25 18.57 40.65
N PHE A 136 -48.43 17.66 40.10
CA PHE A 136 -48.86 16.73 39.06
C PHE A 136 -49.70 15.56 39.59
N GLY A 137 -49.74 15.34 40.91
CA GLY A 137 -50.69 14.47 41.62
C GLY A 137 -50.51 12.97 41.39
N ASN A 138 -50.48 12.19 42.49
CA ASN A 138 -50.73 10.73 42.58
C ASN A 138 -50.32 9.86 41.36
N HIS A 139 -49.14 10.09 40.79
CA HIS A 139 -48.61 9.13 39.84
C HIS A 139 -48.31 7.81 40.58
N GLU A 140 -48.75 6.68 40.02
CA GLU A 140 -48.36 5.32 40.45
C GLU A 140 -46.84 5.07 40.36
N SER A 141 -46.06 6.08 39.97
CA SER A 141 -44.67 6.04 39.61
C SER A 141 -43.85 6.93 40.56
N PRO A 142 -43.10 6.34 41.51
CA PRO A 142 -42.25 7.10 42.42
C PRO A 142 -41.16 7.86 41.64
N VAL A 143 -40.88 9.08 42.07
CA VAL A 143 -39.76 9.91 41.58
C VAL A 143 -38.66 9.90 42.62
N TYR A 144 -37.46 9.47 42.24
CA TYR A 144 -36.32 9.37 43.14
C TYR A 144 -35.26 10.44 42.85
N PHE A 145 -34.68 11.03 43.89
CA PHE A 145 -33.68 12.09 43.77
C PHE A 145 -32.28 11.56 44.06
N THR A 146 -31.36 11.70 43.10
CA THR A 146 -29.95 11.31 43.24
C THR A 146 -29.04 12.51 43.05
N GLY A 147 -28.15 12.77 44.00
CA GLY A 147 -27.12 13.80 43.88
C GLY A 147 -25.80 13.24 43.37
N ILE A 148 -25.13 13.93 42.46
CA ILE A 148 -23.73 13.73 42.06
C ILE A 148 -23.00 15.04 42.32
N PHE A 149 -22.06 15.03 43.25
CA PHE A 149 -21.42 16.25 43.71
C PHE A 149 -19.89 16.15 43.68
N LEU A 150 -19.24 17.18 43.15
CA LEU A 150 -17.79 17.36 43.33
C LEU A 150 -17.51 18.00 44.70
N CYS A 151 -16.62 17.39 45.48
CA CYS A 151 -16.22 17.88 46.80
C CYS A 151 -15.17 18.99 46.73
N ARG A 152 -14.29 18.90 45.73
CA ARG A 152 -13.20 19.82 45.43
C ARG A 152 -13.13 19.98 43.92
N SER A 153 -12.76 21.16 43.44
CA SER A 153 -12.58 21.40 42.01
C SER A 153 -11.20 21.97 41.70
N LEU A 154 -10.78 21.74 40.46
CA LEU A 154 -9.57 22.32 39.90
C LEU A 154 -9.98 23.60 39.20
N THR A 155 -9.37 24.71 39.60
CA THR A 155 -9.58 26.02 38.99
C THR A 155 -8.25 26.55 38.50
N LYS A 156 -8.27 27.47 37.53
CA LYS A 156 -7.06 28.19 37.12
C LYS A 156 -7.07 29.57 37.77
N ASN A 157 -5.98 29.94 38.41
CA ASN A 157 -5.81 31.29 38.93
C ASN A 157 -5.50 32.30 37.80
N ALA A 158 -5.38 33.58 38.14
CA ALA A 158 -5.14 34.66 37.18
C ALA A 158 -3.84 34.47 36.37
N ASP A 159 -2.87 33.73 36.91
CA ASP A 159 -1.58 33.42 36.28
C ASP A 159 -1.60 32.10 35.48
N GLY A 160 -2.74 31.42 35.41
CA GLY A 160 -2.93 30.16 34.69
C GLY A 160 -2.49 28.91 35.44
N ASN A 161 -2.07 29.02 36.71
CA ASN A 161 -1.71 27.87 37.54
C ASN A 161 -2.96 27.16 38.07
N ILE A 162 -2.87 25.83 38.22
CA ILE A 162 -3.97 25.01 38.76
C ILE A 162 -4.02 25.19 40.29
N GLU A 163 -5.15 25.68 40.79
CA GLU A 163 -5.49 25.80 42.21
C GLU A 163 -6.65 24.88 42.57
N VAL A 164 -6.60 24.28 43.77
CA VAL A 164 -7.67 23.43 44.30
C VAL A 164 -8.62 24.28 45.13
N LYS A 165 -9.89 24.34 44.73
CA LYS A 165 -10.96 24.94 45.53
C LYS A 165 -11.64 23.88 46.39
N THR A 166 -11.84 24.18 47.68
CA THR A 166 -12.44 23.24 48.65
C THR A 166 -13.75 23.76 49.20
N CYS A 167 -14.70 22.86 49.46
CA CYS A 167 -15.91 23.18 50.19
C CYS A 167 -15.71 22.94 51.69
N GLY A 168 -15.74 24.00 52.51
CA GLY A 168 -15.57 23.90 53.97
C GLY A 168 -16.78 23.31 54.71
N HIS A 169 -17.95 23.23 54.06
CA HIS A 169 -19.24 22.94 54.70
C HIS A 169 -19.99 21.75 54.05
N ILE A 170 -19.26 20.78 53.48
CA ILE A 170 -19.86 19.62 52.80
C ILE A 170 -20.87 18.90 53.72
N ASN A 171 -20.50 18.71 54.99
CA ASN A 171 -21.35 18.03 55.96
C ASN A 171 -22.67 18.79 56.20
N ASP A 172 -22.63 20.12 56.26
CA ASP A 172 -23.83 20.95 56.49
C ASP A 172 -24.75 20.92 55.27
N ILE A 173 -24.18 20.95 54.06
CA ILE A 173 -24.93 20.88 52.79
C ILE A 173 -25.58 19.49 52.62
N LEU A 174 -24.93 18.40 53.03
CA LEU A 174 -25.48 17.06 52.85
C LEU A 174 -26.43 16.64 53.98
N LYS A 175 -26.14 17.00 55.24
CA LYS A 175 -26.98 16.65 56.41
C LYS A 175 -28.29 17.42 56.45
N SER A 176 -28.34 18.63 55.90
CA SER A 176 -29.59 19.40 55.78
C SER A 176 -30.56 18.84 54.72
N LYS A 177 -30.19 17.76 54.02
CA LYS A 177 -30.92 17.22 52.86
C LYS A 177 -31.44 15.82 53.16
N ASP A 178 -32.32 15.73 54.15
CA ASP A 178 -33.14 14.56 54.54
C ASP A 178 -34.07 14.05 53.42
N GLU A 179 -33.77 14.33 52.17
CA GLU A 179 -34.72 14.28 51.08
C GLU A 179 -34.13 13.84 49.74
N LEU A 180 -32.80 13.75 49.62
CA LEU A 180 -32.13 13.04 48.53
C LEU A 180 -32.14 11.54 48.85
N ASP A 181 -32.62 10.71 47.92
CA ASP A 181 -32.64 9.26 48.13
C ASP A 181 -31.23 8.68 48.13
N ARG A 182 -30.30 9.25 47.34
CA ARG A 182 -28.90 8.81 47.28
C ARG A 182 -27.94 9.95 46.89
N VAL A 183 -26.72 9.93 47.42
CA VAL A 183 -25.66 10.90 47.05
C VAL A 183 -24.37 10.18 46.68
N PHE A 184 -23.79 10.57 45.55
CA PHE A 184 -22.45 10.21 45.11
C PHE A 184 -21.53 11.42 45.19
N LEU A 185 -20.40 11.23 45.84
CA LEU A 185 -19.34 12.22 45.96
C LEU A 185 -18.15 11.81 45.10
N ILE A 186 -17.64 12.77 44.34
CA ILE A 186 -16.41 12.65 43.55
C ILE A 186 -15.46 13.75 44.02
N ASP A 187 -14.20 13.37 44.20
CA ASP A 187 -13.18 14.19 44.80
C ASP A 187 -11.91 14.20 43.94
N ILE A 188 -11.00 15.14 44.17
CA ILE A 188 -9.79 15.24 43.34
C ILE A 188 -8.77 14.14 43.63
N SER A 189 -8.90 13.41 44.73
CA SER A 189 -7.92 12.37 45.08
C SER A 189 -8.57 11.19 45.80
N ASN A 190 -8.02 10.00 45.59
CA ASN A 190 -8.46 8.77 46.26
C ASN A 190 -7.53 8.34 47.41
N SER A 191 -7.91 7.29 48.15
CA SER A 191 -7.14 6.77 49.29
C SER A 191 -5.81 6.09 48.89
N SER A 192 -5.63 5.76 47.61
CA SER A 192 -4.36 5.26 47.06
C SER A 192 -3.38 6.36 46.64
N GLY A 193 -3.75 7.64 46.80
CA GLY A 193 -2.91 8.77 46.45
C GLY A 193 -2.94 9.14 44.96
N VAL A 194 -3.85 8.56 44.17
CA VAL A 194 -4.09 9.02 42.79
C VAL A 194 -4.82 10.36 42.87
N VAL A 195 -4.36 11.32 42.06
CA VAL A 195 -4.91 12.68 42.00
C VAL A 195 -5.39 12.95 40.57
N VAL A 196 -6.60 13.46 40.45
CA VAL A 196 -7.13 14.02 39.22
C VAL A 196 -6.41 15.33 38.92
N SER A 197 -5.78 15.42 37.75
CA SER A 197 -4.94 16.57 37.38
C SER A 197 -5.60 17.53 36.39
N LYS A 198 -6.67 17.09 35.71
CA LYS A 198 -7.43 17.92 34.76
C LYS A 198 -8.91 18.00 35.18
N GLU A 199 -9.51 19.18 35.05
CA GLU A 199 -10.93 19.41 35.37
C GLU A 199 -11.86 18.54 34.53
N THR A 200 -11.49 18.32 33.27
CA THR A 200 -12.19 17.46 32.31
C THR A 200 -12.31 16.01 32.77
N ASP A 201 -11.35 15.50 33.54
CA ASP A 201 -11.38 14.12 34.06
C ASP A 201 -12.45 13.98 35.17
N MET A 202 -12.67 15.04 35.95
CA MET A 202 -13.77 15.09 36.93
C MET A 202 -15.12 15.03 36.23
N HIS A 203 -15.27 15.80 35.15
CA HIS A 203 -16.48 15.79 34.34
C HIS A 203 -16.70 14.44 33.65
N PHE A 204 -15.62 13.78 33.21
CA PHE A 204 -15.66 12.41 32.70
C PHE A 204 -16.21 11.41 33.74
N LEU A 205 -15.70 11.46 34.98
CA LEU A 205 -16.19 10.62 36.07
C LEU A 205 -17.69 10.84 36.33
N VAL A 206 -18.14 12.09 36.32
CA VAL A 206 -19.57 12.42 36.41
C VAL A 206 -20.34 11.80 35.25
N GLY A 207 -19.87 11.96 34.01
CA GLY A 207 -20.49 11.39 32.81
C GLY A 207 -20.62 9.86 32.84
N GLN A 208 -19.59 9.14 33.32
CA GLN A 208 -19.64 7.69 33.50
C GLN A 208 -20.68 7.27 34.54
N LEU A 209 -20.72 7.99 35.66
CA LEU A 209 -21.71 7.73 36.70
C LEU A 209 -23.13 7.98 36.19
N LEU A 210 -23.35 9.04 35.42
CA LEU A 210 -24.65 9.32 34.77
C LEU A 210 -25.10 8.17 33.87
N TYR A 211 -24.18 7.63 33.07
CA TYR A 211 -24.46 6.49 32.20
C TYR A 211 -24.86 5.27 33.03
N ILE A 212 -24.10 4.92 34.07
CA ILE A 212 -24.41 3.77 34.92
C ILE A 212 -25.79 3.96 35.58
N LEU A 213 -26.04 5.13 36.18
CA LEU A 213 -27.30 5.43 36.85
C LEU A 213 -28.49 5.41 35.90
N SER A 214 -28.34 5.91 34.67
CA SER A 214 -29.41 5.86 33.65
C SER A 214 -29.84 4.45 33.28
N LYS A 215 -28.93 3.47 33.40
CA LYS A 215 -29.18 2.05 33.10
C LYS A 215 -29.62 1.24 34.30
N LYS A 216 -29.28 1.64 35.53
CA LYS A 216 -29.64 0.91 36.75
C LYS A 216 -31.13 0.58 36.87
N PRO A 217 -32.08 1.48 36.57
CA PRO A 217 -33.51 1.14 36.55
C PRO A 217 -33.86 -0.12 35.75
N LEU A 218 -33.16 -0.34 34.63
CA LEU A 218 -33.43 -1.45 33.71
C LEU A 218 -33.00 -2.80 34.30
N GLU A 219 -32.01 -2.82 35.19
CA GLU A 219 -31.57 -4.04 35.90
C GLU A 219 -32.65 -4.57 36.87
N PHE A 220 -33.58 -3.70 37.28
CA PHE A 220 -34.71 -4.05 38.16
C PHE A 220 -36.04 -4.22 37.40
N SER A 221 -36.00 -4.33 36.07
CA SER A 221 -37.18 -4.35 35.18
C SER A 221 -37.97 -5.67 35.15
N GLU A 222 -37.58 -6.69 35.94
CA GLU A 222 -38.41 -7.88 36.13
C GLU A 222 -39.72 -7.49 36.84
N GLU A 223 -40.85 -7.95 36.30
CA GLU A 223 -42.24 -7.53 36.62
C GLU A 223 -42.67 -7.65 38.10
N LYS A 224 -41.78 -8.08 39.00
CA LYS A 224 -42.09 -8.33 40.42
C LYS A 224 -41.14 -7.66 41.42
N ASN A 225 -40.13 -6.88 40.99
CA ASN A 225 -39.14 -6.31 41.91
C ASN A 225 -39.01 -4.78 41.87
N PHE A 226 -40.10 -4.06 41.60
CA PHE A 226 -40.10 -2.59 41.50
C PHE A 226 -39.65 -1.88 42.78
N ALA A 227 -39.96 -2.45 43.96
CA ALA A 227 -39.52 -1.91 45.24
C ALA A 227 -37.99 -1.93 45.38
N ALA A 228 -37.30 -2.89 44.74
CA ALA A 228 -35.86 -3.06 44.89
C ALA A 228 -35.03 -1.89 44.34
N PHE A 229 -35.47 -1.21 43.28
CA PHE A 229 -34.76 -0.02 42.78
C PHE A 229 -34.82 1.14 43.79
N GLY A 230 -36.02 1.42 44.32
CA GLY A 230 -36.21 2.45 45.33
C GLY A 230 -35.52 2.13 46.67
N GLU A 231 -35.57 0.86 47.08
CA GLU A 231 -34.81 0.36 48.24
C GLU A 231 -33.31 0.49 48.02
N TRP A 232 -32.79 0.17 46.83
CA TRP A 232 -31.38 0.31 46.49
C TRP A 232 -30.91 1.77 46.55
N LEU A 233 -31.72 2.72 46.08
CA LEU A 233 -31.40 4.14 46.20
C LEU A 233 -31.32 4.56 47.68
N ARG A 234 -32.36 4.23 48.47
CA ARG A 234 -32.49 4.69 49.87
C ARG A 234 -31.57 3.99 50.87
N ARG A 235 -31.03 2.83 50.51
CA ARG A 235 -30.18 2.00 51.39
C ARG A 235 -28.98 2.77 51.96
N PHE A 236 -28.36 3.63 51.15
CA PHE A 236 -27.20 4.44 51.51
C PHE A 236 -27.49 5.92 51.29
N SER A 237 -28.49 6.41 52.02
CA SER A 237 -29.00 7.77 51.91
C SER A 237 -28.36 8.74 52.92
N PRO A 238 -28.27 10.04 52.57
CA PRO A 238 -27.84 11.09 53.50
C PRO A 238 -28.67 11.16 54.79
N ARG A 239 -29.95 10.75 54.73
CA ARG A 239 -30.84 10.61 55.91
C ARG A 239 -30.24 9.76 57.03
N ASN A 240 -29.46 8.75 56.64
CA ASN A 240 -28.80 7.82 57.56
C ASN A 240 -27.34 8.22 57.83
N ASN A 241 -26.94 9.45 57.48
CA ASN A 241 -25.55 9.94 57.51
C ASN A 241 -24.60 9.16 56.59
N LEU A 242 -25.12 8.58 55.49
CA LEU A 242 -24.36 7.76 54.56
C LEU A 242 -24.31 8.37 53.17
N CYS A 243 -23.18 8.19 52.49
CA CYS A 243 -22.99 8.56 51.09
C CYS A 243 -22.28 7.44 50.32
N SER A 244 -22.15 7.64 49.00
CA SER A 244 -21.38 6.78 48.10
C SER A 244 -20.21 7.54 47.49
N GLY A 245 -19.09 6.86 47.26
CA GLY A 245 -17.98 7.34 46.45
C GLY A 245 -17.95 6.63 45.11
N PHE A 246 -17.51 7.33 44.06
CA PHE A 246 -17.37 6.77 42.72
C PHE A 246 -15.95 6.95 42.17
N SER A 247 -15.47 5.94 41.46
CA SER A 247 -14.36 6.08 40.51
C SER A 247 -14.67 5.30 39.25
N GLY A 248 -14.16 5.79 38.13
CA GLY A 248 -14.27 5.17 36.83
C GLY A 248 -13.02 5.44 36.01
N ILE A 249 -12.42 4.39 35.46
CA ILE A 249 -11.40 4.49 34.43
C ILE A 249 -11.95 3.82 33.18
N SER A 250 -11.73 4.42 32.01
CA SER A 250 -12.14 3.81 30.76
C SER A 250 -10.99 3.84 29.78
N ILE A 251 -10.41 2.67 29.57
CA ILE A 251 -9.39 2.47 28.54
C ILE A 251 -10.13 2.34 27.23
N LEU A 252 -10.14 3.42 26.45
CA LEU A 252 -10.54 3.36 25.05
C LEU A 252 -9.32 2.98 24.23
N ASN A 253 -9.39 1.86 23.53
CA ASN A 253 -8.44 1.65 22.43
C ASN A 253 -8.91 2.54 21.27
N PRO A 254 -8.06 3.46 20.79
CA PRO A 254 -8.36 4.38 19.69
C PRO A 254 -8.40 3.60 18.36
N ILE A 255 -9.32 2.65 18.21
CA ILE A 255 -9.32 1.67 17.12
C ILE A 255 -9.22 2.37 15.78
N ASP A 256 -9.95 3.46 15.58
CA ASP A 256 -9.94 4.17 14.29
C ASP A 256 -8.57 4.77 13.97
N GLN A 257 -7.88 5.37 14.95
CA GLN A 257 -6.53 5.92 14.77
C GLN A 257 -5.47 4.82 14.69
N MET A 258 -5.62 3.74 15.46
CA MET A 258 -4.77 2.56 15.35
C MET A 258 -4.93 1.95 13.97
N LEU A 259 -6.16 1.76 13.49
CA LEU A 259 -6.43 1.28 12.14
C LEU A 259 -5.87 2.24 11.11
N GLU A 260 -6.13 3.54 11.18
CA GLU A 260 -5.55 4.53 10.25
C GLU A 260 -4.03 4.39 10.15
N THR A 261 -3.34 4.38 11.30
CA THR A 261 -1.88 4.29 11.36
C THR A 261 -1.37 2.92 10.89
N LEU A 262 -2.04 1.83 11.28
CA LEU A 262 -1.68 0.47 10.88
C LEU A 262 -1.95 0.22 9.40
N LEU A 263 -3.03 0.76 8.83
CA LEU A 263 -3.40 0.64 7.43
C LEU A 263 -2.41 1.42 6.54
N ILE A 264 -1.97 2.60 6.96
CA ILE A 264 -0.95 3.39 6.25
C ILE A 264 0.42 2.70 6.32
N ALA A 265 0.81 2.20 7.49
CA ALA A 265 2.07 1.48 7.65
C ALA A 265 2.09 0.14 6.88
N LYS A 266 0.96 -0.59 6.85
CA LYS A 266 0.79 -1.78 6.01
C LYS A 266 0.71 -1.46 4.52
N GLY A 267 0.17 -0.31 4.15
CA GLY A 267 0.30 0.22 2.81
C GLY A 267 1.76 0.42 2.42
N GLY A 268 2.57 0.98 3.32
CA GLY A 268 4.02 1.07 3.18
C GLY A 268 4.71 -0.29 3.03
N GLU A 269 4.31 -1.33 3.78
CA GLU A 269 4.84 -2.69 3.61
C GLU A 269 4.45 -3.34 2.27
N ILE A 270 3.23 -3.08 1.77
CA ILE A 270 2.79 -3.60 0.47
C ILE A 270 3.60 -2.95 -0.65
N LEU A 271 3.81 -1.63 -0.58
CA LEU A 271 4.65 -0.89 -1.53
C LEU A 271 6.10 -1.42 -1.49
N ASP A 272 6.65 -1.59 -0.29
CA ASP A 272 7.99 -2.17 -0.07
C ASP A 272 8.11 -3.57 -0.67
N GLY A 273 7.14 -4.46 -0.44
CA GLY A 273 7.14 -5.80 -1.02
C GLY A 273 6.95 -5.80 -2.54
N ALA A 274 6.17 -4.88 -3.10
CA ALA A 274 5.97 -4.75 -4.54
C ALA A 274 7.25 -4.29 -5.25
N PHE A 275 7.92 -3.27 -4.72
CA PHE A 275 9.11 -2.68 -5.35
C PHE A 275 10.42 -3.39 -5.00
N PHE A 276 10.56 -3.86 -3.75
CA PHE A 276 11.81 -4.37 -3.17
C PHE A 276 11.69 -5.77 -2.55
N GLY A 277 10.61 -6.49 -2.87
CA GLY A 277 10.44 -7.89 -2.46
C GLY A 277 11.48 -8.85 -3.08
N ASP A 278 11.35 -10.13 -2.73
CA ASP A 278 12.27 -11.18 -3.18
C ASP A 278 12.39 -11.24 -4.70
N ILE A 279 13.62 -11.38 -5.17
CA ILE A 279 13.94 -11.42 -6.60
C ILE A 279 13.68 -12.83 -7.14
N ASP A 280 12.81 -12.94 -8.15
CA ASP A 280 12.66 -14.18 -8.92
C ASP A 280 13.68 -14.20 -10.07
N GLU A 281 14.77 -14.95 -9.90
CA GLU A 281 15.82 -15.10 -10.92
C GLU A 281 15.26 -15.62 -12.26
N LYS A 282 14.17 -16.40 -12.26
CA LYS A 282 13.56 -16.88 -13.51
C LYS A 282 12.93 -15.75 -14.31
N LYS A 283 12.40 -14.73 -13.62
CA LYS A 283 11.83 -13.53 -14.26
C LYS A 283 12.94 -12.66 -14.84
N VAL A 284 14.02 -12.44 -14.09
CA VAL A 284 15.23 -11.77 -14.61
C VAL A 284 15.73 -12.46 -15.88
N ASP A 285 15.82 -13.79 -15.87
CA ASP A 285 16.19 -14.60 -17.03
C ASP A 285 15.24 -14.43 -18.21
N PHE A 286 13.94 -14.45 -17.94
CA PHE A 286 12.89 -14.30 -18.95
C PHE A 286 13.01 -12.95 -19.66
N TYR A 287 13.04 -11.84 -18.93
CA TYR A 287 13.15 -10.50 -19.51
C TYR A 287 14.46 -10.31 -20.27
N THR A 288 15.58 -10.82 -19.74
CA THR A 288 16.90 -10.76 -20.41
C THR A 288 16.91 -11.52 -21.74
N LYS A 289 16.43 -12.77 -21.74
CA LYS A 289 16.42 -13.62 -22.96
C LYS A 289 15.40 -13.13 -23.99
N SER A 290 14.23 -12.66 -23.53
CA SER A 290 13.19 -12.07 -24.38
C SER A 290 13.76 -10.91 -25.20
N LEU A 291 14.40 -9.95 -24.53
CA LEU A 291 14.96 -8.80 -25.21
C LEU A 291 16.13 -9.19 -26.13
N LEU A 292 17.08 -10.02 -25.67
CA LEU A 292 18.23 -10.45 -26.49
C LEU A 292 17.84 -11.21 -27.76
N ASN A 293 16.73 -11.96 -27.74
CA ASN A 293 16.24 -12.63 -28.94
C ASN A 293 15.67 -11.64 -29.97
N ASN A 294 15.23 -10.46 -29.54
CA ASN A 294 14.79 -9.36 -30.38
C ASN A 294 15.92 -8.40 -30.77
N VAL A 295 17.02 -8.33 -30.01
CA VAL A 295 18.21 -7.56 -30.41
C VAL A 295 18.94 -8.37 -31.50
N HIS A 296 18.59 -8.14 -32.75
CA HIS A 296 19.02 -8.88 -33.94
C HIS A 296 20.50 -8.68 -34.32
N LEU A 297 21.44 -9.01 -33.42
CA LEU A 297 22.88 -8.73 -33.59
C LEU A 297 23.67 -9.82 -34.31
N ASN A 298 23.04 -10.95 -34.65
CA ASN A 298 23.80 -12.19 -34.81
C ASN A 298 24.08 -12.61 -36.27
N SER A 299 23.53 -11.96 -37.31
CA SER A 299 23.92 -12.26 -38.69
C SER A 299 23.61 -11.18 -39.73
N LEU A 300 24.46 -11.10 -40.75
CA LEU A 300 24.29 -10.25 -41.93
C LEU A 300 23.00 -10.57 -42.70
N ASP A 301 22.61 -11.85 -42.74
CA ASP A 301 21.37 -12.29 -43.39
C ASP A 301 20.12 -11.72 -42.73
N VAL A 302 20.11 -11.64 -41.39
CA VAL A 302 19.01 -11.04 -40.63
C VAL A 302 18.94 -9.54 -40.91
N PHE A 303 20.08 -8.83 -40.90
CA PHE A 303 20.15 -7.41 -41.27
C PHE A 303 19.67 -7.15 -42.70
N SER A 304 20.09 -7.98 -43.65
CA SER A 304 19.68 -7.89 -45.06
C SER A 304 18.17 -8.10 -45.24
N LYS A 305 17.58 -9.04 -44.49
CA LYS A 305 16.13 -9.26 -44.48
C LYS A 305 15.38 -8.02 -43.93
N MET A 306 15.87 -7.43 -42.85
CA MET A 306 15.28 -6.23 -42.24
C MET A 306 15.35 -4.99 -43.12
N LEU A 307 16.45 -4.80 -43.87
CA LEU A 307 16.57 -3.70 -44.83
C LEU A 307 15.46 -3.75 -45.89
N LYS A 308 15.13 -4.96 -46.37
CA LYS A 308 14.05 -5.19 -47.35
C LYS A 308 12.67 -4.94 -46.75
N GLU A 309 12.44 -5.36 -45.51
CA GLU A 309 11.15 -5.23 -44.84
C GLU A 309 10.84 -3.78 -44.41
N ASN A 310 11.86 -3.02 -44.00
CA ASN A 310 11.72 -1.62 -43.54
C ASN A 310 11.79 -0.58 -44.68
N GLY A 311 11.77 -1.00 -45.95
CA GLY A 311 11.77 -0.10 -47.10
C GLY A 311 13.05 0.72 -47.30
N LYS A 312 14.17 0.33 -46.67
CA LYS A 312 15.49 0.93 -46.96
C LYS A 312 16.04 0.37 -48.25
N THR A 313 16.96 1.10 -48.89
CA THR A 313 17.66 0.61 -50.09
C THR A 313 18.31 -0.74 -49.77
N PRO A 314 18.01 -1.82 -50.52
CA PRO A 314 18.64 -3.11 -50.27
C PRO A 314 20.16 -2.99 -50.46
N LEU A 315 20.92 -3.84 -49.76
CA LEU A 315 22.37 -3.88 -49.92
C LEU A 315 22.74 -4.02 -51.40
N VAL A 316 23.69 -3.18 -51.82
CA VAL A 316 24.35 -3.23 -53.13
C VAL A 316 24.92 -4.63 -53.29
N ASN A 317 24.55 -5.27 -54.41
CA ASN A 317 25.11 -6.54 -54.82
C ASN A 317 25.91 -6.29 -56.11
N PRO A 318 27.25 -6.23 -56.04
CA PRO A 318 28.10 -5.95 -57.21
C PRO A 318 27.96 -7.04 -58.29
N PHE A 319 27.39 -8.19 -57.94
CA PHE A 319 27.26 -9.37 -58.77
C PHE A 319 25.89 -9.55 -59.42
N LYS A 320 24.96 -8.59 -59.25
CA LYS A 320 23.56 -8.69 -59.69
C LYS A 320 23.37 -9.02 -61.18
N ASN A 321 24.34 -8.66 -62.04
CA ASN A 321 24.30 -8.87 -63.49
C ASN A 321 25.25 -9.97 -63.99
N ILE A 322 25.88 -10.77 -63.11
CA ILE A 322 26.90 -11.76 -63.49
C ILE A 322 26.39 -12.80 -64.49
N GLU A 323 25.14 -13.25 -64.38
CA GLU A 323 24.62 -14.31 -65.26
C GLU A 323 24.68 -13.90 -66.75
N SER A 324 24.41 -12.62 -67.02
CA SER A 324 24.56 -12.06 -68.37
C SER A 324 26.02 -12.01 -68.83
N VAL A 325 26.95 -11.72 -67.91
CA VAL A 325 28.39 -11.63 -68.19
C VAL A 325 29.01 -13.00 -68.42
N LYS A 326 28.70 -13.99 -67.56
CA LYS A 326 29.10 -15.40 -67.73
C LYS A 326 28.60 -15.98 -69.06
N ALA A 327 27.40 -15.58 -69.51
CA ALA A 327 26.84 -15.99 -70.80
C ALA A 327 27.50 -15.28 -71.99
N SER A 328 27.98 -14.04 -71.82
CA SER A 328 28.61 -13.22 -72.86
C SER A 328 30.13 -13.42 -73.00
N TRP A 329 30.77 -14.10 -72.04
CA TRP A 329 32.21 -14.32 -72.05
C TRP A 329 32.66 -15.14 -73.26
N ASN A 330 33.65 -14.61 -73.98
CA ASN A 330 34.20 -15.22 -75.18
C ASN A 330 35.72 -15.39 -75.04
N ILE A 331 36.23 -16.61 -75.23
CA ILE A 331 37.66 -16.94 -75.21
C ILE A 331 38.48 -16.12 -76.22
N ASN A 332 37.82 -15.57 -77.25
CA ASN A 332 38.42 -14.75 -78.28
C ASN A 332 38.56 -13.25 -77.90
N GLN A 333 38.02 -12.82 -76.75
CA GLN A 333 38.09 -11.44 -76.24
C GLN A 333 38.52 -11.42 -74.76
N PRO A 334 39.75 -11.90 -74.44
CA PRO A 334 40.22 -11.98 -73.06
C PRO A 334 40.46 -10.60 -72.42
N ASP A 335 40.79 -9.58 -73.22
CA ASP A 335 41.06 -8.23 -72.72
C ASP A 335 39.79 -7.53 -72.21
N ASP A 336 38.64 -7.77 -72.86
CA ASP A 336 37.33 -7.25 -72.42
C ASP A 336 36.91 -7.89 -71.08
N PHE A 337 37.19 -9.18 -70.91
CA PHE A 337 36.97 -9.88 -69.64
C PHE A 337 37.91 -9.39 -68.54
N SER A 338 39.20 -9.18 -68.84
CA SER A 338 40.16 -8.59 -67.91
C SER A 338 39.69 -7.21 -67.45
N ALA A 339 39.37 -6.31 -68.39
CA ALA A 339 38.92 -4.96 -68.09
C ALA A 339 37.63 -4.95 -67.24
N PHE A 340 36.71 -5.88 -67.49
CA PHE A 340 35.51 -6.03 -66.67
C PHE A 340 35.84 -6.52 -65.24
N ILE A 341 36.72 -7.49 -65.10
CA ILE A 341 37.13 -8.01 -63.79
C ILE A 341 37.93 -6.97 -63.01
N ASP A 342 38.83 -6.24 -63.65
CA ASP A 342 39.60 -5.14 -63.05
C ASP A 342 38.68 -3.99 -62.61
N TYR A 343 37.68 -3.66 -63.44
CA TYR A 343 36.63 -2.71 -63.08
C TYR A 343 35.84 -3.20 -61.86
N LEU A 344 35.36 -4.44 -61.88
CA LEU A 344 34.60 -5.00 -60.76
C LEU A 344 35.44 -5.03 -59.47
N ASP A 345 36.67 -5.53 -59.53
CA ASP A 345 37.59 -5.67 -58.39
C ASP A 345 37.96 -4.32 -57.75
N SER A 346 38.09 -3.26 -58.57
CA SER A 346 38.37 -1.90 -58.11
C SER A 346 37.18 -1.20 -57.47
N HIS A 347 35.93 -1.58 -57.82
CA HIS A 347 34.71 -0.99 -57.26
C HIS A 347 34.19 -1.73 -56.02
N LEU A 348 34.59 -2.99 -55.78
CA LEU A 348 34.17 -3.75 -54.58
C LEU A 348 34.37 -2.99 -53.25
N PRO A 349 35.48 -2.24 -53.02
CA PRO A 349 35.63 -1.45 -51.79
C PRO A 349 34.62 -0.30 -51.66
N ASP A 350 34.34 0.40 -52.77
CA ASP A 350 33.39 1.52 -52.78
C ASP A 350 31.94 1.03 -52.58
N ASP A 351 31.58 -0.10 -53.20
CA ASP A 351 30.28 -0.75 -53.01
C ASP A 351 30.09 -1.26 -51.57
N ALA A 352 31.16 -1.77 -50.94
CA ALA A 352 31.14 -2.18 -49.53
C ALA A 352 30.96 -0.96 -48.59
N GLU A 353 31.62 0.15 -48.90
CA GLU A 353 31.47 1.42 -48.19
C GLU A 353 30.05 2.01 -48.33
N GLU A 354 29.43 1.92 -49.51
CA GLU A 354 28.03 2.29 -49.71
C GLU A 354 27.09 1.41 -48.86
N ASN A 355 27.35 0.10 -48.82
CA ASN A 355 26.64 -0.82 -47.93
C ASN A 355 26.82 -0.46 -46.45
N ARG A 356 28.00 0.01 -46.01
CA ARG A 356 28.17 0.50 -44.63
C ARG A 356 27.21 1.65 -44.33
N LYS A 357 27.10 2.66 -45.20
CA LYS A 357 26.18 3.80 -45.00
C LYS A 357 24.72 3.36 -44.91
N ILE A 358 24.32 2.38 -45.72
CA ILE A 358 22.97 1.79 -45.67
C ILE A 358 22.74 1.08 -44.32
N MET A 359 23.73 0.30 -43.85
CA MET A 359 23.68 -0.40 -42.57
C MET A 359 23.67 0.56 -41.37
N ASP A 360 24.48 1.61 -41.38
CA ASP A 360 24.52 2.66 -40.34
C ASP A 360 23.14 3.34 -40.19
N GLY A 361 22.50 3.65 -41.31
CA GLY A 361 21.15 4.22 -41.31
C GLY A 361 20.13 3.29 -40.63
N LEU A 362 20.16 1.98 -40.87
CA LEU A 362 19.32 1.00 -40.15
C LEU A 362 19.70 0.90 -38.67
N GLY A 363 20.99 1.04 -38.35
CA GLY A 363 21.52 1.05 -36.99
C GLY A 363 20.80 2.02 -36.04
N GLN A 364 20.53 3.25 -36.49
CA GLN A 364 19.79 4.23 -35.66
C GLN A 364 18.35 3.78 -35.35
N LEU A 365 17.66 3.17 -36.31
CA LEU A 365 16.30 2.68 -36.11
C LEU A 365 16.27 1.48 -35.14
N LEU A 366 17.31 0.63 -35.19
CA LEU A 366 17.47 -0.46 -34.22
C LEU A 366 17.74 0.08 -32.80
N LEU A 367 18.53 1.16 -32.66
CA LEU A 367 18.77 1.81 -31.37
C LEU A 367 17.48 2.38 -30.76
N ASP A 368 16.68 3.07 -31.57
CA ASP A 368 15.41 3.64 -31.11
C ASP A 368 14.44 2.52 -30.68
N ASN A 369 14.28 1.49 -31.52
CA ASN A 369 13.44 0.32 -31.19
C ASN A 369 13.91 -0.40 -29.94
N PHE A 370 15.23 -0.61 -29.81
CA PHE A 370 15.82 -1.20 -28.62
C PHE A 370 15.47 -0.41 -27.36
N ARG A 371 15.56 0.93 -27.41
CA ARG A 371 15.20 1.79 -26.28
C ARG A 371 13.72 1.61 -25.90
N TYR A 372 12.82 1.58 -26.87
CA TYR A 372 11.39 1.38 -26.62
C TYR A 372 11.09 0.01 -26.02
N GLU A 373 11.62 -1.07 -26.61
CA GLU A 373 11.42 -2.43 -26.11
C GLU A 373 12.01 -2.61 -24.71
N LEU A 374 13.18 -2.03 -24.46
CA LEU A 374 13.83 -2.07 -23.15
C LEU A 374 12.98 -1.35 -22.10
N LEU A 375 12.43 -0.18 -22.41
CA LEU A 375 11.50 0.55 -21.53
C LEU A 375 10.22 -0.24 -21.25
N GLU A 376 9.66 -0.91 -22.26
CA GLU A 376 8.46 -1.74 -22.09
C GLU A 376 8.72 -2.92 -21.14
N HIS A 377 9.85 -3.62 -21.30
CA HIS A 377 10.25 -4.71 -20.42
C HIS A 377 10.51 -4.21 -18.98
N LEU A 378 11.14 -3.04 -18.83
CA LEU A 378 11.32 -2.41 -17.52
C LEU A 378 9.99 -2.07 -16.85
N ASN A 379 9.10 -1.38 -17.56
CA ASN A 379 7.79 -0.98 -17.02
C ASN A 379 6.94 -2.20 -16.64
N THR A 380 7.00 -3.26 -17.46
CA THR A 380 6.30 -4.53 -17.19
C THR A 380 6.86 -5.20 -15.94
N ALA A 381 8.19 -5.29 -15.81
CA ALA A 381 8.84 -5.85 -14.63
C ALA A 381 8.48 -5.06 -13.35
N ILE A 382 8.50 -3.73 -13.42
CA ILE A 382 8.22 -2.85 -12.27
C ILE A 382 6.74 -2.92 -11.83
N SER A 383 5.81 -3.05 -12.78
CA SER A 383 4.38 -2.96 -12.49
C SER A 383 3.78 -4.29 -12.05
N ASN A 384 4.25 -5.39 -12.64
CA ASN A 384 3.56 -6.69 -12.56
C ASN A 384 4.30 -7.73 -11.71
N GLU A 385 5.58 -7.51 -11.39
CA GLU A 385 6.37 -8.45 -10.61
C GLU A 385 6.59 -7.96 -9.18
N LYS A 386 6.58 -8.89 -8.23
CA LYS A 386 7.04 -8.63 -6.85
C LYS A 386 8.54 -8.38 -6.89
N GLY A 387 9.02 -7.33 -6.22
CA GLY A 387 10.42 -6.91 -6.30
C GLY A 387 10.77 -6.27 -7.64
N GLY A 388 9.79 -5.64 -8.30
CA GLY A 388 9.91 -5.20 -9.70
C GLY A 388 11.11 -4.29 -10.00
N ILE A 389 11.53 -3.43 -9.07
CA ILE A 389 12.72 -2.56 -9.25
C ILE A 389 14.00 -3.39 -9.19
N LEU A 390 14.10 -4.30 -8.22
CA LEU A 390 15.28 -5.16 -8.09
C LEU A 390 15.40 -6.12 -9.29
N ILE A 391 14.27 -6.62 -9.80
CA ILE A 391 14.23 -7.40 -11.04
C ILE A 391 14.70 -6.54 -12.22
N ALA A 392 14.23 -5.30 -12.34
CA ALA A 392 14.63 -4.37 -13.40
C ALA A 392 16.13 -4.04 -13.36
N GLU A 393 16.69 -3.78 -12.17
CA GLU A 393 18.11 -3.53 -11.96
C GLU A 393 18.98 -4.73 -12.38
N GLN A 394 18.62 -5.93 -11.90
CA GLN A 394 19.35 -7.15 -12.25
C GLN A 394 19.22 -7.50 -13.73
N PHE A 395 18.06 -7.27 -14.33
CA PHE A 395 17.83 -7.42 -15.76
C PHE A 395 18.79 -6.53 -16.56
N LEU A 396 18.90 -5.23 -16.24
CA LEU A 396 19.81 -4.30 -16.92
C LEU A 396 21.28 -4.71 -16.75
N SER A 397 21.69 -5.07 -15.53
CA SER A 397 23.04 -5.53 -15.23
C SER A 397 23.41 -6.80 -16.03
N LYS A 398 22.48 -7.77 -16.07
CA LYS A 398 22.67 -9.02 -16.81
C LYS A 398 22.71 -8.80 -18.31
N LEU A 399 21.83 -7.95 -18.84
CA LEU A 399 21.80 -7.56 -20.25
C LEU A 399 23.13 -6.89 -20.65
N LYS A 400 23.62 -5.94 -19.85
CA LYS A 400 24.92 -5.28 -20.06
C LYS A 400 26.06 -6.29 -20.09
N LYS A 401 26.09 -7.24 -19.14
CA LYS A 401 27.11 -8.29 -19.08
C LYS A 401 27.09 -9.15 -20.35
N MET A 402 25.91 -9.62 -20.77
CA MET A 402 25.79 -10.46 -21.97
C MET A 402 26.18 -9.72 -23.25
N LEU A 403 25.83 -8.44 -23.40
CA LEU A 403 26.25 -7.63 -24.56
C LEU A 403 27.76 -7.38 -24.59
N ASN A 404 28.41 -7.26 -23.43
CA ASN A 404 29.86 -7.16 -23.34
C ASN A 404 30.57 -8.50 -23.65
N GLU A 405 29.98 -9.63 -23.28
CA GLU A 405 30.52 -10.98 -23.48
C GLU A 405 30.42 -11.48 -24.93
N MET A 406 29.45 -11.00 -25.71
CA MET A 406 29.44 -11.20 -27.16
C MET A 406 30.78 -10.64 -27.70
N MET A 407 31.75 -11.44 -28.17
CA MET A 407 33.07 -10.89 -28.54
C MET A 407 32.98 -9.95 -29.75
N PRO A 408 33.80 -8.89 -29.86
CA PRO A 408 34.04 -8.25 -31.15
C PRO A 408 34.75 -9.26 -32.05
N GLU A 409 34.21 -9.54 -33.23
CA GLU A 409 34.97 -10.27 -34.23
C GLU A 409 36.20 -9.43 -34.59
N LYS A 410 37.38 -9.84 -34.13
CA LYS A 410 38.64 -9.28 -34.60
C LYS A 410 38.77 -9.62 -36.08
N VAL A 411 38.37 -8.68 -36.94
CA VAL A 411 38.70 -8.73 -38.35
C VAL A 411 40.20 -8.47 -38.44
N THR A 412 40.99 -9.54 -38.59
CA THR A 412 42.39 -9.41 -38.97
C THR A 412 42.43 -8.78 -40.35
N GLY A 413 43.27 -7.75 -40.52
CA GLY A 413 43.36 -6.99 -41.77
C GLY A 413 43.59 -7.92 -42.96
N PRO A 414 43.01 -7.61 -44.13
CA PRO A 414 42.90 -8.62 -45.16
C PRO A 414 44.24 -8.88 -45.85
N LEU A 415 44.60 -10.17 -45.94
CA LEU A 415 45.45 -10.68 -47.00
C LEU A 415 44.52 -11.23 -48.09
N TYR A 416 43.98 -10.35 -48.94
CA TYR A 416 43.38 -10.82 -50.18
C TYR A 416 44.51 -11.13 -51.16
N PRO A 417 44.53 -12.32 -51.78
CA PRO A 417 45.51 -12.63 -52.80
C PRO A 417 45.29 -11.72 -54.02
N ASP A 418 46.38 -11.16 -54.54
CA ASP A 418 46.36 -10.33 -55.74
C ASP A 418 45.92 -11.16 -56.95
N ILE A 419 44.70 -10.87 -57.43
CA ILE A 419 44.08 -11.56 -58.56
C ILE A 419 44.76 -11.21 -59.90
N SER A 420 45.58 -10.15 -59.93
CA SER A 420 46.31 -9.70 -61.12
C SER A 420 47.16 -10.82 -61.73
N ASN A 421 47.75 -11.70 -60.91
CA ASN A 421 48.52 -12.84 -61.40
C ASN A 421 47.65 -13.91 -62.08
N LEU A 422 46.43 -14.12 -61.59
CA LEU A 422 45.45 -15.05 -62.19
C LEU A 422 44.88 -14.48 -63.47
N ILE A 423 44.54 -13.19 -63.49
CA ILE A 423 44.06 -12.46 -64.68
C ILE A 423 45.16 -12.45 -65.75
N HIS A 424 46.40 -12.11 -65.39
CA HIS A 424 47.52 -12.13 -66.32
C HIS A 424 47.79 -13.53 -66.88
N SER A 425 47.68 -14.57 -66.05
CA SER A 425 47.82 -15.98 -66.47
C SER A 425 46.70 -16.39 -67.43
N LEU A 426 45.45 -15.96 -67.16
CA LEU A 426 44.29 -16.20 -68.00
C LEU A 426 44.45 -15.53 -69.37
N VAL A 427 44.77 -14.22 -69.40
CA VAL A 427 45.00 -13.46 -70.63
C VAL A 427 46.15 -14.06 -71.44
N THR A 428 47.25 -14.42 -70.77
CA THR A 428 48.40 -15.08 -71.42
C THR A 428 48.03 -16.44 -72.02
N MET A 429 47.24 -17.25 -71.31
CA MET A 429 46.77 -18.54 -71.83
C MET A 429 45.78 -18.40 -72.98
N CYS A 430 44.90 -17.39 -72.96
CA CYS A 430 43.97 -17.12 -74.06
C CYS A 430 44.73 -16.62 -75.31
N ASN A 431 45.71 -15.73 -75.13
CA ASN A 431 46.48 -15.14 -76.23
C ASN A 431 47.50 -16.11 -76.86
N LYS A 432 48.10 -17.02 -76.06
CA LYS A 432 49.03 -18.06 -76.53
C LYS A 432 48.35 -19.38 -76.88
N GLY A 433 47.08 -19.55 -76.52
CA GLY A 433 46.32 -20.77 -76.70
C GLY A 433 45.99 -21.07 -78.17
N PRO A 434 45.60 -22.32 -78.48
CA PRO A 434 45.19 -22.69 -79.84
C PRO A 434 43.88 -21.96 -80.22
N ARG A 435 43.95 -21.00 -81.16
CA ARG A 435 42.76 -20.29 -81.65
C ARG A 435 41.75 -21.26 -82.26
N LYS A 436 40.46 -21.10 -81.92
CA LYS A 436 39.37 -21.95 -82.40
C LYS A 436 39.34 -22.00 -83.92
N GLU A 437 39.55 -20.87 -84.58
CA GLU A 437 39.57 -20.75 -86.03
C GLU A 437 40.77 -21.49 -86.63
N SER A 438 41.94 -21.42 -85.97
CA SER A 438 43.13 -22.16 -86.40
C SER A 438 42.97 -23.66 -86.18
N VAL A 439 42.30 -24.10 -85.12
CA VAL A 439 42.01 -25.50 -84.86
C VAL A 439 40.99 -26.02 -85.87
N ILE A 440 39.89 -25.30 -86.10
CA ILE A 440 38.87 -25.66 -87.11
C ILE A 440 39.49 -25.69 -88.50
N ALA A 441 40.29 -24.68 -88.88
CA ALA A 441 40.94 -24.63 -90.19
C ALA A 441 41.96 -25.76 -90.35
N ARG A 442 42.80 -26.03 -89.34
CA ARG A 442 43.78 -27.15 -89.40
C ARG A 442 43.08 -28.50 -89.40
N THR A 443 42.03 -28.67 -88.61
CA THR A 443 41.19 -29.88 -88.59
C THR A 443 40.46 -30.06 -89.92
N ALA A 444 39.91 -28.99 -90.51
CA ALA A 444 39.26 -29.03 -91.82
C ALA A 444 40.27 -29.33 -92.93
N VAL A 445 41.48 -28.74 -92.89
CA VAL A 445 42.56 -29.03 -93.84
C VAL A 445 43.06 -30.47 -93.68
N LEU A 446 43.25 -30.96 -92.45
CA LEU A 446 43.65 -32.35 -92.19
C LEU A 446 42.55 -33.36 -92.56
N PHE A 447 41.28 -32.99 -92.35
CA PHE A 447 40.11 -33.78 -92.75
C PHE A 447 39.95 -33.82 -94.27
N LEU A 448 40.05 -32.67 -94.94
CA LEU A 448 40.06 -32.57 -96.40
C LEU A 448 41.28 -33.27 -97.01
N ALA A 449 42.45 -33.22 -96.37
CA ALA A 449 43.64 -33.95 -96.79
C ALA A 449 43.49 -35.47 -96.59
N GLY A 450 42.83 -35.89 -95.51
CA GLY A 450 42.46 -37.30 -95.28
C GLY A 450 41.45 -37.81 -96.32
N ILE A 451 40.45 -36.99 -96.68
CA ILE A 451 39.49 -37.27 -97.76
C ILE A 451 40.19 -37.29 -99.11
N ALA A 452 41.04 -36.32 -99.43
CA ALA A 452 41.80 -36.27 -100.68
C ALA A 452 42.74 -37.47 -100.81
N GLY A 453 43.38 -37.90 -99.72
CA GLY A 453 44.20 -39.11 -99.67
C GLY A 453 43.39 -40.41 -99.86
N LEU A 454 42.12 -40.44 -99.47
CA LEU A 454 41.20 -41.55 -99.76
C LEU A 454 40.78 -41.59 -101.24
N PHE A 455 40.58 -40.42 -101.87
CA PHE A 455 40.12 -40.30 -103.27
C PHE A 455 41.25 -40.29 -104.32
N SER A 456 42.51 -40.01 -103.98
CA SER A 456 43.65 -40.04 -104.92
C SER A 456 44.16 -41.45 -105.26
N SER A 457 43.32 -42.47 -105.09
CA SER A 457 43.69 -43.89 -105.04
C SER A 457 43.64 -44.63 -106.37
N GLN A 458 44.41 -44.15 -107.35
CA GLN A 458 44.69 -44.92 -108.58
C GLN A 458 46.20 -45.13 -108.86
N ALA A 459 47.04 -45.26 -107.83
CA ALA A 459 48.39 -45.81 -108.00
C ALA A 459 48.99 -46.37 -106.69
N ILE A 460 49.08 -47.71 -106.61
CA ILE A 460 50.13 -48.55 -105.99
C ILE A 460 50.77 -48.05 -104.67
N PHE A 461 50.34 -48.59 -103.52
CA PHE A 461 51.14 -48.96 -102.32
C PHE A 461 50.21 -49.36 -101.15
N ASP A 462 50.42 -50.53 -100.52
CA ASP A 462 49.50 -51.13 -99.50
C ASP A 462 49.75 -50.71 -98.03
N LEU A 463 50.71 -49.82 -97.74
CA LEU A 463 50.99 -49.33 -96.37
C LEU A 463 50.50 -47.87 -96.08
N PRO A 464 50.55 -46.91 -97.03
CA PRO A 464 50.08 -45.54 -96.80
C PRO A 464 48.56 -45.42 -96.58
N PHE A 465 47.79 -46.42 -97.01
CA PHE A 465 46.33 -46.37 -97.07
C PHE A 465 45.64 -46.43 -95.70
N ILE A 466 46.26 -47.09 -94.72
CA ILE A 466 45.79 -47.11 -93.33
C ILE A 466 46.56 -46.08 -92.52
N VAL A 467 47.87 -45.95 -92.74
CA VAL A 467 48.75 -45.12 -91.93
C VAL A 467 48.46 -43.62 -92.11
N PHE A 468 48.18 -43.15 -93.33
CA PHE A 468 47.94 -41.73 -93.56
C PHE A 468 46.61 -41.24 -92.97
N PRO A 469 45.45 -41.89 -93.22
CA PRO A 469 44.19 -41.54 -92.55
C PRO A 469 44.31 -41.65 -91.02
N LEU A 470 44.97 -42.69 -90.51
CA LEU A 470 45.13 -42.90 -89.08
C LEU A 470 46.05 -41.84 -88.45
N LEU A 471 47.12 -41.40 -89.11
CA LEU A 471 47.95 -40.27 -88.68
C LEU A 471 47.20 -38.93 -88.74
N THR A 472 46.37 -38.68 -89.75
CA THR A 472 45.50 -37.48 -89.78
C THR A 472 44.43 -37.51 -88.69
N ILE A 473 43.82 -38.66 -88.41
CA ILE A 473 42.88 -38.83 -87.31
C ILE A 473 43.59 -38.64 -85.96
N LEU A 474 44.78 -39.22 -85.80
CA LEU A 474 45.59 -39.07 -84.59
C LEU A 474 46.03 -37.61 -84.39
N ALA A 475 46.50 -36.93 -85.44
CA ALA A 475 46.87 -35.52 -85.41
C ALA A 475 45.66 -34.63 -85.09
N THR A 476 44.50 -34.91 -85.67
CA THR A 476 43.24 -34.20 -85.38
C THR A 476 42.78 -34.44 -83.95
N ALA A 477 42.87 -35.69 -83.45
CA ALA A 477 42.56 -36.04 -82.07
C ALA A 477 43.53 -35.34 -81.10
N VAL A 478 44.83 -35.31 -81.38
CA VAL A 478 45.84 -34.61 -80.56
C VAL A 478 45.57 -33.11 -80.52
N VAL A 479 45.26 -32.47 -81.66
CA VAL A 479 44.93 -31.02 -81.70
C VAL A 479 43.62 -30.74 -80.95
N THR A 480 42.61 -31.61 -81.08
CA THR A 480 41.31 -31.45 -80.40
C THR A 480 41.45 -31.66 -78.88
N VAL A 481 42.21 -32.68 -78.45
CA VAL A 481 42.52 -32.94 -77.04
C VAL A 481 43.33 -31.80 -76.43
N TYR A 482 44.31 -31.26 -77.17
CA TYR A 482 45.09 -30.10 -76.73
C TYR A 482 44.22 -28.82 -76.59
N TRP A 483 43.31 -28.58 -77.54
CA TRP A 483 42.34 -27.48 -77.45
C TRP A 483 41.39 -27.66 -76.28
N TYR A 484 40.81 -28.86 -76.10
CA TYR A 484 39.91 -29.16 -74.99
C TYR A 484 40.61 -29.06 -73.63
N GLY A 485 41.86 -29.54 -73.52
CA GLY A 485 42.68 -29.37 -72.33
C GLY A 485 43.02 -27.91 -72.02
N SER A 486 43.22 -27.08 -73.04
CA SER A 486 43.45 -25.64 -72.87
C SER A 486 42.16 -24.91 -72.45
N LYS A 487 41.02 -25.25 -73.07
CA LYS A 487 39.69 -24.72 -72.72
C LYS A 487 39.32 -25.02 -71.27
N ASN A 488 39.47 -26.27 -70.82
CA ASN A 488 39.16 -26.64 -69.43
C ASN A 488 40.08 -25.94 -68.40
N LYS A 489 41.35 -25.68 -68.75
CA LYS A 489 42.26 -24.90 -67.90
C LYS A 489 41.81 -23.43 -67.80
N ILE A 490 41.38 -22.84 -68.90
CA ILE A 490 40.86 -21.47 -68.94
C ILE A 490 39.54 -21.38 -68.17
N GLU A 491 38.60 -22.31 -68.36
CA GLU A 491 37.34 -22.35 -67.60
C GLU A 491 37.57 -22.53 -66.09
N LYS A 492 38.56 -23.35 -65.71
CA LYS A 492 38.97 -23.47 -64.31
C LYS A 492 39.52 -22.16 -63.77
N LEU A 493 40.40 -21.47 -64.50
CA LEU A 493 40.94 -20.17 -64.10
C LEU A 493 39.85 -19.09 -63.99
N VAL A 494 38.88 -19.07 -64.90
CA VAL A 494 37.72 -18.16 -64.81
C VAL A 494 36.88 -18.49 -63.57
N SER A 495 36.65 -19.76 -63.28
CA SER A 495 35.97 -20.19 -62.06
C SER A 495 36.73 -19.79 -60.80
N ASP A 496 38.05 -19.92 -60.81
CA ASP A 496 38.92 -19.53 -59.69
C ASP A 496 38.87 -18.00 -59.50
N VAL A 497 38.92 -17.20 -60.58
CA VAL A 497 38.76 -15.73 -60.53
C VAL A 497 37.43 -15.33 -59.90
N TRP A 498 36.33 -15.94 -60.32
CA TRP A 498 35.01 -15.67 -59.72
C TRP A 498 34.96 -16.05 -58.24
N LYS A 499 35.49 -17.22 -57.89
CA LYS A 499 35.58 -17.67 -56.51
C LYS A 499 36.34 -16.64 -55.65
N TYR A 500 37.47 -16.13 -56.13
CA TYR A 500 38.24 -15.09 -55.44
C TYR A 500 37.48 -13.78 -55.26
N LEU A 501 36.74 -13.33 -56.27
CA LEU A 501 35.92 -12.11 -56.16
C LEU A 501 34.79 -12.28 -55.13
N PHE A 502 34.11 -13.43 -55.11
CA PHE A 502 33.10 -13.73 -54.08
C PHE A 502 33.73 -13.78 -52.69
N GLU A 503 34.86 -14.48 -52.53
CA GLU A 503 35.58 -14.52 -51.25
C GLU A 503 36.02 -13.11 -50.79
N LYS A 504 36.54 -12.28 -51.70
CA LYS A 504 36.92 -10.89 -51.41
C LYS A 504 35.71 -10.07 -50.97
N TRP A 505 34.58 -10.18 -51.66
CA TRP A 505 33.34 -9.51 -51.31
C TRP A 505 32.78 -9.95 -49.95
N ASP A 506 32.75 -11.26 -49.68
CA ASP A 506 32.26 -11.80 -48.40
C ASP A 506 33.08 -11.27 -47.23
N ILE A 507 34.40 -11.21 -47.38
CA ILE A 507 35.28 -10.65 -46.34
C ILE A 507 35.09 -9.13 -46.19
N LEU A 508 34.93 -8.38 -47.29
CA LEU A 508 34.64 -6.94 -47.22
C LEU A 508 33.31 -6.68 -46.51
N MET A 509 32.25 -7.42 -46.86
CA MET A 509 30.94 -7.32 -46.22
C MET A 509 30.98 -7.74 -44.74
N ALA A 510 31.68 -8.82 -44.40
CA ALA A 510 31.89 -9.22 -43.01
C ALA A 510 32.63 -8.14 -42.20
N LYS A 511 33.60 -7.46 -42.83
CA LYS A 511 34.32 -6.33 -42.22
C LYS A 511 33.40 -5.14 -41.96
N GLU A 512 32.63 -4.69 -42.95
CA GLU A 512 31.73 -3.54 -42.78
C GLU A 512 30.57 -3.87 -41.81
N PHE A 513 30.09 -5.12 -41.82
CA PHE A 513 29.11 -5.62 -40.84
C PHE A 513 29.68 -5.60 -39.41
N SER A 514 30.89 -6.14 -39.21
CA SER A 514 31.59 -6.10 -37.92
C SER A 514 31.84 -4.67 -37.46
N ALA A 515 32.23 -3.76 -38.36
CA ALA A 515 32.40 -2.33 -38.05
C ALA A 515 31.08 -1.69 -37.59
N THR A 516 29.97 -1.98 -38.28
CA THR A 516 28.63 -1.49 -37.90
C THR A 516 28.21 -2.02 -36.53
N LEU A 517 28.38 -3.32 -36.26
CA LEU A 517 28.08 -3.91 -34.94
C LEU A 517 28.94 -3.33 -33.82
N ASN A 518 30.23 -3.11 -34.08
CA ASN A 518 31.14 -2.49 -33.13
C ASN A 518 30.77 -1.03 -32.82
N ASN A 519 30.11 -0.33 -33.75
CA ASN A 519 29.58 1.02 -33.52
C ASN A 519 28.24 1.03 -32.75
N LEU A 520 27.38 0.02 -32.96
CA LEU A 520 26.08 -0.06 -32.29
C LEU A 520 26.18 -0.48 -30.83
N ARG A 521 27.10 -1.39 -30.50
CA ARG A 521 27.21 -1.93 -29.15
C ARG A 521 27.47 -0.87 -28.07
N PRO A 522 28.46 0.06 -28.20
CA PRO A 522 28.67 1.11 -27.22
C PRO A 522 27.41 1.95 -26.98
N GLN A 523 26.60 2.17 -28.01
CA GLN A 523 25.36 2.94 -27.92
C GLN A 523 24.25 2.15 -27.22
N TYR A 524 24.12 0.84 -27.45
CA TYR A 524 23.23 -0.02 -26.63
C TYR A 524 23.63 -0.01 -25.16
N ILE A 525 24.93 -0.08 -24.87
CA ILE A 525 25.45 0.00 -23.51
C ILE A 525 25.15 1.37 -22.89
N GLU A 526 25.30 2.46 -23.64
CA GLU A 526 24.96 3.82 -23.19
C GLU A 526 23.47 3.96 -22.85
N ILE A 527 22.58 3.39 -23.67
CA ILE A 527 21.14 3.35 -23.39
C ILE A 527 20.85 2.57 -22.10
N ILE A 528 21.51 1.41 -21.91
CA ILE A 528 21.37 0.62 -20.69
C ILE A 528 21.87 1.39 -19.47
N ASP A 529 22.99 2.12 -19.60
CA ASP A 529 23.57 2.90 -18.50
C ASP A 529 22.72 4.12 -18.13
N ASP A 530 22.12 4.84 -19.09
CA ASP A 530 21.12 5.90 -18.84
C ASP A 530 19.93 5.36 -18.06
N LEU A 531 19.38 4.22 -18.49
CA LEU A 531 18.22 3.63 -17.82
C LEU A 531 18.56 3.03 -16.45
N ALA A 532 19.75 2.44 -16.28
CA ALA A 532 20.21 1.93 -15.00
C ALA A 532 20.37 3.06 -13.97
N LEU A 533 20.93 4.20 -14.38
CA LEU A 533 21.05 5.37 -13.51
C LEU A 533 19.68 5.91 -13.08
N ARG A 534 18.71 5.98 -14.01
CA ARG A 534 17.32 6.34 -13.65
C ARG A 534 16.69 5.35 -12.68
N VAL A 535 16.98 4.06 -12.85
CA VAL A 535 16.46 3.03 -11.94
C VAL A 535 17.02 3.21 -10.54
N GLU A 536 18.33 3.42 -10.42
CA GLU A 536 19.03 3.66 -9.14
C GLU A 536 18.52 4.93 -8.44
N GLU A 537 18.36 6.03 -9.16
CA GLU A 537 17.85 7.29 -8.60
C GLU A 537 16.41 7.16 -8.13
N SER A 538 15.55 6.48 -8.90
CA SER A 538 14.15 6.23 -8.54
C SER A 538 14.05 5.29 -7.33
N GLN A 539 14.90 4.26 -7.27
CA GLN A 539 15.00 3.35 -6.12
C GLN A 539 15.29 4.12 -4.83
N LYS A 540 16.25 5.04 -4.85
CA LYS A 540 16.60 5.85 -3.67
C LYS A 540 15.41 6.69 -3.20
N ARG A 541 14.69 7.33 -4.12
CA ARG A 541 13.52 8.16 -3.79
C ARG A 541 12.33 7.35 -3.32
N LEU A 542 12.08 6.20 -3.93
CA LEU A 542 11.02 5.29 -3.48
C LEU A 542 11.28 4.75 -2.08
N HIS A 543 12.54 4.48 -1.72
CA HIS A 543 12.89 4.14 -0.34
C HIS A 543 12.52 5.26 0.63
N GLU A 544 12.75 6.54 0.28
CA GLU A 544 12.39 7.68 1.12
C GLU A 544 10.86 7.81 1.28
N VAL A 545 10.11 7.68 0.19
CA VAL A 545 8.63 7.72 0.18
C VAL A 545 8.03 6.58 1.00
N ILE A 546 8.52 5.35 0.80
CA ILE A 546 8.05 4.17 1.55
C ILE A 546 8.43 4.28 3.03
N ALA A 547 9.64 4.77 3.35
CA ALA A 547 10.06 5.01 4.73
C ALA A 547 9.21 6.09 5.40
N PHE A 548 8.77 7.11 4.68
CA PHE A 548 7.83 8.11 5.19
C PHE A 548 6.50 7.47 5.61
N PHE A 549 5.89 6.65 4.75
CA PHE A 549 4.64 5.93 5.08
C PHE A 549 4.80 4.93 6.24
N LYS A 550 5.93 4.21 6.29
CA LYS A 550 6.18 3.20 7.36
C LYS A 550 6.50 3.84 8.70
N ASN A 551 7.19 4.99 8.71
CA ASN A 551 7.81 5.50 9.92
C ASN A 551 7.30 6.86 10.38
N GLN A 552 6.94 7.81 9.52
CA GLN A 552 6.73 9.22 9.91
C GLN A 552 5.26 9.60 10.17
N TYR A 553 4.31 8.80 9.71
CA TYR A 553 2.87 9.09 9.85
C TYR A 553 2.27 8.50 11.15
N ALA A 554 2.76 8.93 12.31
CA ALA A 554 2.04 8.70 13.57
C ALA A 554 1.02 9.82 13.74
N ALA A 555 -0.28 9.51 13.64
CA ALA A 555 -1.31 10.49 13.95
C ALA A 555 -1.07 11.02 15.38
N VAL A 556 -0.98 12.35 15.53
CA VAL A 556 -0.94 12.98 16.85
C VAL A 556 -2.30 12.72 17.47
N LEU A 557 -2.31 11.87 18.49
CA LEU A 557 -3.49 11.52 19.23
C LEU A 557 -3.94 12.77 20.00
N PRO A 558 -5.16 13.30 19.75
CA PRO A 558 -5.66 14.43 20.53
C PRO A 558 -5.83 13.96 21.98
N ASP A 559 -5.02 14.50 22.88
CA ASP A 559 -5.08 14.22 24.32
C ASP A 559 -5.70 15.41 25.04
N ASP A 560 -6.96 15.30 25.47
CA ASP A 560 -7.61 16.36 26.24
C ASP A 560 -8.41 15.92 27.49
N SER A 561 -8.39 14.65 27.94
CA SER A 561 -8.76 14.25 29.34
C SER A 561 -8.61 12.74 29.62
N ALA A 562 -8.11 12.38 30.80
CA ALA A 562 -7.79 11.04 31.33
C ALA A 562 -9.00 10.34 31.99
N PHE A 563 -9.16 9.03 31.96
CA PHE A 563 -8.09 8.04 31.97
C PHE A 563 -8.05 7.15 30.73
N TRP A 564 -7.41 7.70 29.71
CA TRP A 564 -6.95 7.00 28.53
C TRP A 564 -5.52 6.54 28.81
N LEU A 565 -5.34 5.28 29.22
CA LEU A 565 -4.02 4.67 29.16
C LEU A 565 -3.85 4.11 27.75
N TYR A 566 -3.39 4.97 26.85
CA TYR A 566 -2.82 4.49 25.59
C TYR A 566 -1.72 3.49 25.93
N ALA A 567 -1.81 2.32 25.32
CA ALA A 567 -0.73 1.37 25.27
C ALA A 567 -0.17 1.41 23.85
N ILE A 568 0.37 2.58 23.48
CA ILE A 568 1.38 2.93 22.47
C ILE A 568 1.51 4.45 22.58
N ASN A 569 2.44 4.93 23.42
CA ASN A 569 2.61 6.37 23.67
C ASN A 569 3.81 6.94 22.90
N LYS A 570 4.51 6.04 22.22
CA LYS A 570 5.82 6.27 21.62
C LYS A 570 5.83 5.67 20.23
N ARG A 571 6.43 6.40 19.29
CA ARG A 571 6.65 5.94 17.92
C ARG A 571 7.39 4.59 17.89
N GLU A 572 8.30 4.36 18.84
CA GLU A 572 9.02 3.10 18.99
C GLU A 572 8.11 1.93 19.39
N GLU A 573 7.07 2.19 20.18
CA GLU A 573 6.06 1.19 20.53
C GLU A 573 5.21 0.86 19.32
N PHE A 574 4.77 1.86 18.54
CA PHE A 574 4.04 1.66 17.28
C PHE A 574 4.81 0.74 16.30
N ILE A 575 6.09 1.03 16.09
CA ILE A 575 6.98 0.23 15.22
C ILE A 575 7.07 -1.24 15.70
N LYS A 576 6.96 -1.49 17.01
CA LYS A 576 6.98 -2.84 17.59
C LYS A 576 5.72 -3.66 17.25
N TYR A 577 4.56 -3.02 17.07
CA TYR A 577 3.30 -3.71 16.75
C TYR A 577 3.09 -3.94 15.25
N LEU A 578 3.79 -3.20 14.39
CA LEU A 578 3.70 -3.32 12.94
C LEU A 578 3.94 -4.77 12.43
N PRO A 579 4.95 -5.53 12.90
CA PRO A 579 5.15 -6.93 12.53
C PRO A 579 4.08 -7.88 13.06
N MET A 580 3.34 -7.49 14.10
CA MET A 580 2.38 -8.36 14.78
C MET A 580 1.09 -8.58 13.99
N LEU A 581 0.83 -7.75 12.99
CA LEU A 581 -0.38 -7.76 12.17
C LEU A 581 -0.30 -8.70 10.96
N GLN A 582 0.28 -9.90 11.12
CA GLN A 582 0.51 -10.86 10.02
C GLN A 582 -0.81 -11.26 9.33
N THR A 583 -1.22 -10.47 8.35
CA THR A 583 -2.31 -10.71 7.41
C THR A 583 -1.72 -11.36 6.16
N ASN A 584 -2.56 -11.95 5.30
CA ASN A 584 -2.11 -12.53 4.03
C ASN A 584 -1.73 -11.42 3.03
N MET A 585 -0.59 -10.77 3.29
CA MET A 585 -0.02 -9.68 2.49
C MET A 585 0.15 -10.08 1.03
N GLN A 586 0.38 -11.36 0.78
CA GLN A 586 0.57 -11.89 -0.57
C GLN A 586 -0.70 -11.79 -1.42
N THR A 587 -1.88 -12.03 -0.84
CA THR A 587 -3.16 -11.89 -1.56
C THR A 587 -3.49 -10.42 -1.83
N ILE A 588 -3.23 -9.54 -0.86
CA ILE A 588 -3.50 -8.11 -0.96
C ILE A 588 -2.53 -7.42 -1.95
N ALA A 589 -1.25 -7.80 -1.91
CA ALA A 589 -0.24 -7.35 -2.86
C ALA A 589 -0.59 -7.81 -4.29
N SER A 590 -1.01 -9.07 -4.48
CA SER A 590 -1.39 -9.57 -5.81
C SER A 590 -2.55 -8.76 -6.39
N ALA A 591 -3.61 -8.53 -5.62
CA ALA A 591 -4.73 -7.71 -6.07
C ALA A 591 -4.33 -6.23 -6.31
N TYR A 592 -3.26 -5.73 -5.67
CA TYR A 592 -2.79 -4.35 -5.84
C TYR A 592 -2.01 -4.19 -7.14
N LEU A 593 -1.16 -5.16 -7.45
CA LEU A 593 -0.42 -5.22 -8.71
C LEU A 593 -1.35 -5.28 -9.93
N GLU A 594 -2.60 -5.72 -9.77
CA GLU A 594 -3.62 -5.73 -10.84
C GLU A 594 -4.25 -4.35 -11.13
N GLU A 595 -4.07 -3.34 -10.27
CA GLU A 595 -4.48 -1.96 -10.54
C GLU A 595 -3.22 -1.17 -10.93
N ASP A 596 -3.14 -0.62 -12.16
CA ASP A 596 -2.01 0.07 -12.85
C ASP A 596 -1.24 1.21 -12.10
N ARG A 597 -1.26 1.28 -10.77
CA ARG A 597 -0.72 2.34 -9.91
C ARG A 597 0.76 2.26 -9.56
N PRO A 598 1.44 1.10 -9.54
CA PRO A 598 2.90 1.07 -9.32
C PRO A 598 3.67 1.86 -10.37
N LEU A 599 3.20 1.81 -11.63
CA LEU A 599 3.81 2.51 -12.76
C LEU A 599 3.71 4.03 -12.63
N GLU A 600 2.58 4.54 -12.16
CA GLU A 600 2.37 5.98 -11.92
C GLU A 600 3.30 6.52 -10.84
N LEU A 601 3.47 5.78 -9.74
CA LEU A 601 4.41 6.15 -8.66
C LEU A 601 5.87 6.09 -9.13
N TRP A 602 6.24 5.05 -9.87
CA TRP A 602 7.56 4.97 -10.50
C TRP A 602 7.85 6.18 -11.38
N ASN A 603 7.01 6.45 -12.37
CA ASN A 603 7.20 7.54 -13.33
C ASN A 603 7.28 8.92 -12.66
N ARG A 604 6.58 9.11 -11.54
CA ARG A 604 6.62 10.36 -10.78
C ARG A 604 7.91 10.54 -9.96
N THR A 605 8.47 9.45 -9.45
CA THR A 605 9.72 9.45 -8.66
C THR A 605 10.97 9.48 -9.54
N ALA A 606 10.86 9.07 -10.80
CA ALA A 606 11.94 9.16 -11.78
C ALA A 606 12.33 10.63 -12.10
N PRO A 607 13.62 10.90 -12.39
CA PRO A 607 14.09 12.20 -12.84
C PRO A 607 13.36 12.65 -14.13
N PRO A 608 13.16 13.95 -14.37
CA PRO A 608 13.81 15.09 -13.70
C PRO A 608 12.97 15.72 -12.56
N VAL A 609 11.97 15.04 -12.01
CA VAL A 609 10.95 15.71 -11.19
C VAL A 609 11.46 16.01 -9.77
N ASP A 610 11.92 17.23 -9.55
CA ASP A 610 12.63 17.69 -8.35
C ASP A 610 11.68 18.19 -7.23
N THR A 611 10.81 17.31 -6.73
CA THR A 611 9.92 17.64 -5.59
C THR A 611 10.10 16.65 -4.46
N THR A 612 10.43 17.15 -3.27
CA THR A 612 10.61 16.36 -2.05
C THR A 612 9.32 16.16 -1.24
N GLU A 613 8.27 16.92 -1.54
CA GLU A 613 6.99 16.83 -0.83
C GLU A 613 6.01 15.87 -1.52
N LEU A 614 5.34 15.05 -0.70
CA LEU A 614 4.27 14.17 -1.17
C LEU A 614 3.05 15.00 -1.56
N ASN A 615 2.53 14.74 -2.76
CA ASN A 615 1.32 15.37 -3.29
C ASN A 615 0.05 14.60 -2.89
N GLU A 616 -1.13 15.18 -3.17
CA GLU A 616 -2.43 14.65 -2.75
C GLU A 616 -2.74 13.23 -3.28
N TRP A 617 -2.25 12.86 -4.47
CA TRP A 617 -2.53 11.53 -5.02
C TRP A 617 -1.62 10.46 -4.38
N GLU A 618 -0.39 10.79 -4.00
CA GLU A 618 0.51 9.89 -3.25
C GLU A 618 -0.06 9.58 -1.86
N TRP A 619 -0.66 10.59 -1.21
CA TRP A 619 -1.46 10.39 -0.01
C TRP A 619 -2.65 9.46 -0.26
N THR A 620 -3.38 9.70 -1.34
CA THR A 620 -4.53 8.88 -1.75
C THR A 620 -4.11 7.43 -2.07
N LEU A 621 -2.88 7.18 -2.54
CA LEU A 621 -2.35 5.84 -2.79
C LEU A 621 -2.22 5.05 -1.49
N GLY A 622 -1.59 5.62 -0.47
CA GLY A 622 -1.48 4.99 0.86
C GLY A 622 -2.85 4.68 1.46
N GLU A 623 -3.82 5.58 1.30
CA GLU A 623 -5.20 5.40 1.75
C GLU A 623 -5.95 4.29 1.00
N ARG A 624 -5.82 4.20 -0.33
CA ARG A 624 -6.48 3.15 -1.12
C ARG A 624 -5.93 1.77 -0.80
N ILE A 625 -4.63 1.66 -0.50
CA ILE A 625 -4.06 0.41 0.02
C ILE A 625 -4.61 0.11 1.42
N GLY A 626 -4.78 1.12 2.26
CA GLY A 626 -5.46 1.00 3.54
C GLY A 626 -6.91 0.50 3.45
N LEU A 627 -7.70 1.00 2.50
CA LEU A 627 -9.08 0.52 2.28
C LEU A 627 -9.14 -0.97 1.93
N ARG A 628 -8.13 -1.53 1.24
CA ARG A 628 -8.05 -2.96 0.89
C ARG A 628 -7.75 -3.86 2.09
N LEU A 629 -7.17 -3.29 3.15
CA LEU A 629 -6.91 -3.97 4.41
C LEU A 629 -8.09 -3.88 5.39
N LEU A 630 -9.06 -2.99 5.13
CA LEU A 630 -10.23 -2.76 5.98
C LEU A 630 -11.02 -4.05 6.32
N PRO A 631 -11.24 -5.02 5.40
CA PRO A 631 -11.94 -6.27 5.74
C PRO A 631 -11.24 -7.11 6.82
N TYR A 632 -9.96 -6.87 7.09
CA TYR A 632 -9.16 -7.61 8.08
C TYR A 632 -8.83 -6.79 9.34
N ALA A 633 -9.21 -5.50 9.35
CA ALA A 633 -8.93 -4.52 10.41
C ALA A 633 -9.29 -5.03 11.82
N ARG A 634 -10.41 -5.72 11.94
CA ARG A 634 -10.91 -6.21 13.22
C ARG A 634 -10.06 -7.34 13.82
N ASN A 635 -9.68 -8.33 13.03
CA ASN A 635 -8.80 -9.42 13.49
C ASN A 635 -7.41 -8.91 13.88
N ILE A 636 -6.92 -7.89 13.17
CA ILE A 636 -5.68 -7.16 13.43
C ILE A 636 -5.72 -6.50 14.82
N VAL A 637 -6.84 -5.86 15.17
CA VAL A 637 -7.05 -5.23 16.48
C VAL A 637 -7.15 -6.28 17.59
N ASP A 638 -7.97 -7.32 17.41
CA ASP A 638 -8.17 -8.39 18.40
C ASP A 638 -6.86 -9.07 18.80
N LEU A 639 -6.01 -9.39 17.82
CA LEU A 639 -4.69 -9.99 18.03
C LEU A 639 -3.74 -9.06 18.80
N SER A 640 -3.79 -7.77 18.50
CA SER A 640 -2.95 -6.75 19.13
C SER A 640 -3.30 -6.57 20.61
N VAL A 641 -4.60 -6.51 20.93
CA VAL A 641 -5.08 -6.44 22.33
C VAL A 641 -4.69 -7.70 23.11
N SER A 642 -4.83 -8.89 22.50
CA SER A 642 -4.46 -10.16 23.13
C SER A 642 -2.98 -10.20 23.51
N ARG A 643 -2.09 -9.78 22.60
CA ARG A 643 -0.64 -9.80 22.83
C ARG A 643 -0.18 -8.76 23.85
N LEU A 644 -0.75 -7.55 23.81
CA LEU A 644 -0.48 -6.50 24.80
C LEU A 644 -0.64 -7.01 26.25
N LEU A 645 -1.69 -7.78 26.48
CA LEU A 645 -2.02 -8.28 27.81
C LEU A 645 -1.24 -9.54 28.21
N ASN A 646 -0.59 -10.23 27.26
CA ASN A 646 0.06 -11.52 27.47
C ASN A 646 1.59 -11.51 27.35
N ASP A 647 2.19 -10.55 26.63
CA ASP A 647 3.59 -10.64 26.22
C ASP A 647 4.61 -10.31 27.33
N SER A 648 4.23 -9.61 28.41
CA SER A 648 5.11 -9.36 29.56
C SER A 648 4.35 -9.40 30.89
N PRO A 649 4.47 -10.48 31.68
CA PRO A 649 3.80 -10.59 32.99
C PRO A 649 4.09 -9.42 33.94
N ALA A 650 5.28 -8.82 33.85
CA ALA A 650 5.65 -7.66 34.67
C ALA A 650 4.94 -6.37 34.23
N GLN A 651 4.84 -6.11 32.92
CA GLN A 651 4.10 -4.95 32.39
C GLN A 651 2.61 -5.12 32.62
N THR A 652 2.06 -6.31 32.36
CA THR A 652 0.66 -6.64 32.64
C THR A 652 0.34 -6.46 34.12
N LYS A 653 1.20 -6.94 35.03
CA LYS A 653 1.01 -6.74 36.47
C LYS A 653 1.06 -5.25 36.86
N ALA A 654 2.05 -4.50 36.37
CA ALA A 654 2.16 -3.07 36.65
C ALA A 654 0.94 -2.28 36.12
N PHE A 655 0.47 -2.63 34.92
CA PHE A 655 -0.74 -2.07 34.32
C PHE A 655 -1.98 -2.38 35.18
N ILE A 656 -2.18 -3.62 35.59
CA ILE A 656 -3.31 -4.00 36.47
C ILE A 656 -3.23 -3.28 37.82
N GLU A 657 -2.05 -3.15 38.43
CA GLU A 657 -1.89 -2.42 39.70
C GLU A 657 -2.19 -0.92 39.54
N LEU A 658 -1.79 -0.30 38.43
CA LEU A 658 -2.16 1.07 38.10
C LEU A 658 -3.68 1.21 37.95
N LEU A 659 -4.32 0.27 37.23
CA LEU A 659 -5.76 0.25 37.06
C LEU A 659 -6.51 0.04 38.37
N LYS A 660 -6.03 -0.84 39.25
CA LYS A 660 -6.58 -1.01 40.61
C LYS A 660 -6.49 0.27 41.43
N SER A 661 -5.34 0.94 41.38
CA SER A 661 -5.10 2.19 42.10
C SER A 661 -6.02 3.30 41.57
N ALA A 662 -6.15 3.44 40.25
CA ALA A 662 -7.05 4.41 39.61
C ALA A 662 -8.52 4.08 39.87
N ALA A 663 -8.89 2.80 39.88
CA ALA A 663 -10.24 2.35 40.17
C ALA A 663 -10.61 2.47 41.66
N GLN A 664 -9.74 2.89 42.59
CA GLN A 664 -10.21 3.22 43.94
C GLN A 664 -11.12 4.45 43.90
N PRO A 665 -12.28 4.46 44.59
CA PRO A 665 -13.23 5.57 44.60
C PRO A 665 -12.53 6.91 44.89
N PHE A 666 -12.76 7.91 44.05
CA PHE A 666 -12.21 9.25 44.19
C PHE A 666 -12.95 9.98 45.32
N LEU A 667 -12.64 9.59 46.55
CA LEU A 667 -13.22 10.17 47.76
C LEU A 667 -12.25 9.97 48.94
N CYS A 668 -11.77 11.07 49.51
CA CYS A 668 -10.83 11.03 50.63
C CYS A 668 -11.52 10.77 51.97
N VAL A 669 -11.34 9.56 52.50
CA VAL A 669 -11.89 9.11 53.80
C VAL A 669 -10.76 8.99 54.85
N LYS A 670 -11.10 9.12 56.13
CA LYS A 670 -10.19 8.82 57.26
C LYS A 670 -9.71 7.35 57.21
N PRO A 671 -8.42 7.06 57.52
CA PRO A 671 -7.87 5.69 57.52
C PRO A 671 -8.66 4.75 58.44
N GLY A 672 -8.87 3.50 58.01
CA GLY A 672 -9.55 2.46 58.81
C GLY A 672 -11.08 2.38 58.64
N ASN A 673 -11.72 3.38 58.02
CA ASN A 673 -13.18 3.44 57.85
C ASN A 673 -13.69 2.95 56.48
N GLN A 674 -12.81 2.50 55.58
CA GLN A 674 -13.20 2.03 54.25
C GLN A 674 -13.46 0.52 54.22
N ARG A 675 -14.71 0.11 54.02
CA ARG A 675 -15.02 -1.14 53.31
C ARG A 675 -15.23 -0.79 51.84
N CYS A 676 -14.17 -0.93 51.03
CA CYS A 676 -14.29 -0.76 49.58
C CYS A 676 -14.64 -2.10 48.95
N ILE A 677 -15.68 -2.13 48.12
CA ILE A 677 -16.00 -3.29 47.28
C ILE A 677 -15.66 -2.89 45.84
N PRO A 678 -14.44 -3.20 45.36
CA PRO A 678 -14.09 -2.91 43.97
C PRO A 678 -14.92 -3.82 43.04
N GLN A 679 -15.78 -3.20 42.25
CA GLN A 679 -16.49 -3.85 41.15
C GLN A 679 -15.72 -3.60 39.84
N ALA A 680 -15.92 -4.44 38.83
CA ALA A 680 -15.39 -4.20 37.49
C ALA A 680 -16.44 -4.61 36.45
N THR A 681 -16.62 -3.77 35.42
CA THR A 681 -17.56 -4.05 34.33
C THR A 681 -16.78 -4.03 33.03
N ILE A 682 -16.51 -5.22 32.47
CA ILE A 682 -15.80 -5.31 31.20
C ILE A 682 -16.81 -5.09 30.08
N GLU A 683 -16.66 -3.99 29.35
CA GLU A 683 -17.43 -3.71 28.15
C GLU A 683 -16.64 -4.16 26.91
N MET A 684 -17.19 -5.06 26.08
CA MET A 684 -16.53 -5.53 24.85
C MET A 684 -17.52 -5.59 23.69
N PRO A 685 -17.04 -5.44 22.44
CA PRO A 685 -17.84 -5.68 21.24
C PRO A 685 -18.59 -7.01 21.29
N ASP A 686 -19.87 -7.03 20.91
CA ASP A 686 -20.74 -8.21 20.92
C ASP A 686 -20.20 -9.40 20.15
N ASP A 687 -19.40 -9.11 19.14
CA ASP A 687 -18.80 -10.02 18.21
C ASP A 687 -17.29 -10.24 18.52
N GLY A 688 -16.75 -9.60 19.55
CA GLY A 688 -15.38 -9.78 19.99
C GLY A 688 -15.05 -11.24 20.34
N SER A 689 -13.80 -11.64 20.09
CA SER A 689 -13.34 -13.02 20.33
C SER A 689 -13.56 -13.44 21.79
N ASP A 690 -14.38 -14.48 22.01
CA ASP A 690 -14.58 -15.09 23.34
C ASP A 690 -13.25 -15.57 23.96
N THR A 691 -12.25 -15.87 23.13
CA THR A 691 -10.89 -16.23 23.56
C THR A 691 -10.17 -15.03 24.17
N LEU A 692 -10.24 -13.86 23.52
CA LEU A 692 -9.68 -12.61 24.03
C LEU A 692 -10.39 -12.19 25.33
N TYR A 693 -11.71 -12.34 25.39
CA TYR A 693 -12.50 -12.09 26.60
C TYR A 693 -12.02 -12.96 27.77
N LYS A 694 -11.91 -14.28 27.59
CA LYS A 694 -11.41 -15.19 28.62
C LYS A 694 -10.00 -14.81 29.08
N GLN A 695 -9.15 -14.35 28.17
CA GLN A 695 -7.80 -13.89 28.50
C GLN A 695 -7.81 -12.61 29.35
N ILE A 696 -8.52 -11.56 28.93
CA ILE A 696 -8.71 -10.33 29.73
C ILE A 696 -9.28 -10.68 31.11
N GLU A 697 -10.32 -11.50 31.13
CA GLU A 697 -10.99 -11.95 32.34
C GLU A 697 -10.04 -12.69 33.29
N THR A 698 -9.22 -13.59 32.77
CA THR A 698 -8.20 -14.32 33.52
C THR A 698 -7.14 -13.37 34.06
N THR A 699 -6.68 -12.43 33.24
CA THR A 699 -5.67 -11.44 33.59
C THR A 699 -6.13 -10.52 34.71
N ILE A 700 -7.41 -10.12 34.75
CA ILE A 700 -7.97 -9.32 35.84
C ILE A 700 -8.56 -10.17 36.99
N SER A 701 -8.62 -11.50 36.83
CA SER A 701 -9.15 -12.41 37.86
C SER A 701 -8.26 -12.40 39.11
N GLY A 702 -8.88 -12.44 40.29
CA GLY A 702 -8.19 -12.31 41.58
C GLY A 702 -8.12 -10.88 42.14
N SER A 703 -8.55 -9.87 41.37
CA SER A 703 -8.38 -8.45 41.71
C SER A 703 -9.68 -7.65 41.84
N PHE A 704 -10.80 -8.14 41.30
CA PHE A 704 -12.10 -7.48 41.30
C PHE A 704 -13.20 -8.49 41.67
N GLN A 705 -14.21 -8.08 42.48
CA GLN A 705 -15.19 -9.00 43.09
C GLN A 705 -16.38 -9.37 42.19
N SER A 706 -16.80 -8.48 41.30
CA SER A 706 -17.86 -8.75 40.32
C SER A 706 -17.35 -8.44 38.93
N LYS A 707 -17.68 -9.31 37.97
CA LYS A 707 -17.37 -9.12 36.55
C LYS A 707 -18.67 -9.20 35.79
N GLU A 708 -19.16 -8.06 35.33
CA GLU A 708 -20.31 -8.03 34.45
C GLU A 708 -19.79 -7.91 33.01
N ARG A 709 -20.12 -8.90 32.16
CA ARG A 709 -19.91 -8.80 30.71
C ARG A 709 -21.01 -7.90 30.18
N LYS A 710 -20.66 -6.65 29.89
CA LYS A 710 -21.56 -5.78 29.13
C LYS A 710 -21.16 -5.83 27.67
N ARG A 711 -22.06 -6.44 26.91
CA ARG A 711 -22.05 -6.45 25.47
C ARG A 711 -22.22 -5.01 24.99
N SER A 712 -21.14 -4.45 24.47
CA SER A 712 -21.02 -3.05 24.08
C SER A 712 -20.83 -2.98 22.57
N MET A 713 -21.18 -1.82 22.07
CA MET A 713 -21.35 -1.52 20.67
C MET A 713 -20.30 -0.44 20.24
N THR A 714 -19.60 0.13 21.21
CA THR A 714 -18.52 1.11 20.98
C THR A 714 -17.18 0.41 20.63
N PRO A 715 -16.08 1.14 20.32
CA PRO A 715 -14.75 0.53 20.20
C PRO A 715 -14.39 -0.31 21.44
N TYR A 716 -13.41 -1.22 21.34
CA TYR A 716 -12.81 -1.92 22.48
C TYR A 716 -12.57 -0.96 23.64
N ARG A 717 -13.39 -1.10 24.69
CA ARG A 717 -13.45 -0.18 25.81
C ARG A 717 -13.41 -0.96 27.11
N ILE A 718 -12.25 -1.04 27.74
CA ILE A 718 -12.15 -1.65 29.06
C ILE A 718 -12.46 -0.57 30.09
N SER A 719 -13.70 -0.55 30.57
CA SER A 719 -14.09 0.31 31.69
C SER A 719 -13.91 -0.44 33.02
N LEU A 720 -13.44 0.25 34.06
CA LEU A 720 -13.40 -0.27 35.41
C LEU A 720 -14.06 0.78 36.30
N PHE A 721 -15.09 0.37 37.02
CA PHE A 721 -15.88 1.25 37.88
C PHE A 721 -15.88 0.72 39.29
N SER A 722 -15.62 1.58 40.27
CA SER A 722 -15.68 1.20 41.67
C SER A 722 -16.66 2.08 42.42
N PHE A 723 -17.46 1.40 43.24
CA PHE A 723 -18.41 2.01 44.13
C PHE A 723 -17.96 1.72 45.56
N ALA A 724 -17.77 2.77 46.35
CA ALA A 724 -17.78 2.61 47.80
C ALA A 724 -19.14 3.06 48.31
N GLU A 725 -19.87 2.13 48.93
CA GLU A 725 -21.17 2.38 49.54
C GLU A 725 -21.03 2.45 51.07
N SER A 726 -22.04 2.99 51.77
CA SER A 726 -22.08 3.07 53.23
C SER A 726 -20.95 3.90 53.85
N ILE A 727 -20.50 4.96 53.18
CA ILE A 727 -19.47 5.85 53.71
C ILE A 727 -20.14 6.84 54.66
N ASP A 728 -19.69 6.84 55.92
CA ASP A 728 -20.11 7.83 56.91
C ASP A 728 -19.65 9.23 56.47
N ILE A 729 -20.60 10.17 56.34
CA ILE A 729 -20.30 11.55 55.94
C ILE A 729 -19.32 12.21 56.92
N ASP A 730 -19.35 11.85 58.21
CA ASP A 730 -18.43 12.38 59.22
C ASP A 730 -17.00 11.80 59.13
N SER A 731 -16.84 10.74 58.34
CA SER A 731 -15.54 10.15 58.04
C SER A 731 -14.81 10.82 56.87
N LEU A 732 -15.47 11.73 56.16
CA LEU A 732 -14.86 12.55 55.12
C LEU A 732 -13.84 13.50 55.75
N LYS A 733 -12.68 13.68 55.09
CA LYS A 733 -11.68 14.63 55.57
C LYS A 733 -12.18 16.06 55.31
N ALA A 734 -12.48 16.80 56.37
CA ALA A 734 -12.59 18.26 56.29
C ALA A 734 -11.18 18.84 56.09
N GLY A 735 -11.05 19.76 55.12
CA GLY A 735 -9.85 20.49 54.70
C GLY A 735 -8.52 20.18 55.41
N GLY A 736 -7.59 19.59 54.66
CA GLY A 736 -6.15 19.68 54.92
C GLY A 736 -5.54 20.74 54.02
#